data_AF-A0A8C7GSV5-F1
#
_entry.id   AF-A0A8C7GSV5-F1
#
_cell.length_a   1.000
_cell.length_b   1.000
_cell.length_c   1.000
_cell.angle_alpha   90.00
_cell.angle_beta   90.00
_cell.angle_gamma   90.00
#
_symmetry.space_group_name_H-M   'P 1'
#
loop_
_entity.id
_entity.type
_entity.pdbx_description
1 polymer ?
#
loop_
_entity_poly.entity_id
_entity_poly.type
_entity_poly.pdbx_seq_one_letter_code
_entity_poly.pdbx_strand_id
1 'polypeptide(L)'
;NYREEPLIRIWSLTLSLPLLSPFPPPEKPVTVELSCGAGPVLVVLEPGQPLLLDCHLGATPLATPLNVTWLQDGLPVLEGEGNSLRTLANGSLLVLPTSVDGRTPQGVEGGYSCVSAGPFGALTSRTIAVHLATLSRFHQDPEAQVVPLGGASRFECQIDGVPTPRITWERDQEPIPSQPRFISLPNGVLQILGAVKEDGGAYRCVASNFARKRFSQDAILTVTTGMLCSLKNGRGQVVIVAPPQNATVVQGRPAVMECMAQGGQPKPLVSWSRQDGKPIATDVVVLETNLVIPNTRRYHAGVYVCRANKPKTREFVIAAAELHVPAPPVILQPPETVSLSRGNTARFVCNSSGEPPPALHWLKNGKPVKSNGRVKTQSPGVLLINQLGLDDAGYYQCIADNALGTACATAKLSVIVREGLPSPPHQLSATPQSSTTALLTWERPEHNSDQIIGFSVHYQPTSGSDHMEYQFAVNNDTTEYHVKELLPHTAYTFYVVAYSPMGASPPSPPVTVEMLEDVPSAPPQLSLLSTSPTDIRVMWLPLSSQHSRGAVTRYRIDYSTLEQVDNVFSVEVGGNETQLTLRELQPNQAYRLRMAAGTGAGFGVPSEWAQHHTPAHFNHSMVIFAPTELKVRAKMNSLHVTWQPPPNHTQISGYKLFCREVVGEDLTNGEAHPERERVRRMEAHTIKLRKRVKHHEVSSLVPDRLYEVKVWAFNKQTDGYAAGWKGRTEKAHGKGVSIHRFCTIPIFVIKATANSSTSIWLRWEKPRFSNVRIINYTVRCSPAGIRNASLVSYYTSSAQEILLGALKPYTRYELAVQSNGGDVVGPFSGTVEESTLTDIPSTPPAELQLSALDSSSVLVNWRPPVEPNGIVISYRILYTINLSQPEHLWNNLSQDGTIMSAEVTGLSSGTHYFFKMRASTEVGVGPYSPVKDVRTPPRKYGEWLDIHAVTGIIVGVCLGLLSILLCMCVSFRNGKAR
;
A
#
# COMPACT_ATOMS: atom_id res chain seq x y z
N ASN A 1 -49.19 54.78 -39.91
CA ASN A 1 -49.90 53.53 -40.26
C ASN A 1 -50.28 52.82 -38.97
N TYR A 2 -51.31 53.30 -38.26
CA TYR A 2 -52.70 52.84 -38.35
C TYR A 2 -52.86 51.34 -38.04
N ARG A 3 -53.33 50.99 -36.84
CA ARG A 3 -54.76 50.72 -36.62
C ARG A 3 -55.10 50.47 -35.14
N GLU A 4 -56.26 50.98 -34.79
CA GLU A 4 -56.97 50.92 -33.51
C GLU A 4 -57.75 49.61 -33.32
N GLU A 5 -58.09 49.37 -32.05
CA GLU A 5 -59.07 48.51 -31.34
C GLU A 5 -60.40 48.09 -32.04
N PRO A 6 -61.15 47.03 -31.58
CA PRO A 6 -62.00 47.11 -30.36
C PRO A 6 -62.28 45.84 -29.50
N LEU A 7 -62.48 46.13 -28.20
CA LEU A 7 -63.43 45.60 -27.18
C LEU A 7 -64.35 44.41 -27.50
N ILE A 8 -64.47 43.47 -26.54
CA ILE A 8 -65.75 43.01 -25.92
C ILE A 8 -65.47 42.47 -24.51
N ARG A 9 -66.22 43.00 -23.52
CA ARG A 9 -66.31 42.55 -22.11
C ARG A 9 -67.36 41.46 -21.96
N ILE A 10 -67.11 40.46 -21.12
CA ILE A 10 -68.15 39.81 -20.31
C ILE A 10 -67.64 39.69 -18.87
N TRP A 11 -68.44 40.20 -17.94
CA TRP A 11 -68.26 40.15 -16.49
C TRP A 11 -68.75 38.81 -15.94
N SER A 12 -68.00 38.21 -15.01
CA SER A 12 -68.59 37.44 -13.91
C SER A 12 -67.84 37.75 -12.61
N LEU A 13 -68.59 38.25 -11.63
CA LEU A 13 -68.12 38.50 -10.27
C LEU A 13 -67.89 37.18 -9.54
N THR A 14 -66.76 37.07 -8.83
CA THR A 14 -66.71 36.47 -7.49
C THR A 14 -65.54 37.07 -6.70
N LEU A 15 -65.84 37.47 -5.46
CA LEU A 15 -64.97 38.15 -4.50
C LEU A 15 -63.58 37.50 -4.35
N SER A 16 -62.52 38.30 -4.36
CA SER A 16 -61.20 37.94 -3.85
C SER A 16 -60.86 38.76 -2.58
N LEU A 17 -60.61 38.02 -1.51
CA LEU A 17 -59.95 38.47 -0.27
C LEU A 17 -58.54 39.01 -0.58
N PRO A 18 -57.97 39.90 0.25
CA PRO A 18 -56.63 40.43 0.02
C PRO A 18 -55.60 39.31 0.27
N LEU A 19 -54.90 38.92 -0.78
CA LEU A 19 -53.75 38.02 -0.71
C LEU A 19 -52.60 38.73 0.00
N LEU A 20 -52.08 38.07 1.03
CA LEU A 20 -50.78 38.30 1.65
C LEU A 20 -49.69 38.49 0.59
N SER A 21 -48.84 39.50 0.82
CA SER A 21 -47.63 39.76 0.04
C SER A 21 -46.75 38.51 -0.08
N PRO A 22 -46.12 38.25 -1.24
CA PRO A 22 -45.16 37.15 -1.36
C PRO A 22 -43.88 37.51 -0.59
N PHE A 23 -43.42 36.57 0.24
CA PHE A 23 -42.12 36.60 0.89
C PHE A 23 -41.00 36.81 -0.15
N PRO A 24 -39.92 37.55 0.18
CA PRO A 24 -38.77 37.68 -0.70
C PRO A 24 -38.14 36.29 -0.96
N PRO A 25 -37.46 36.09 -2.11
CA PRO A 25 -36.80 34.81 -2.41
C PRO A 25 -35.79 34.47 -1.31
N PRO A 26 -35.65 33.18 -0.92
CA PRO A 26 -34.72 32.80 0.13
C PRO A 26 -33.29 33.17 -0.29
N GLU A 27 -32.61 33.94 0.55
CA GLU A 27 -31.20 34.26 0.39
C GLU A 27 -30.37 32.97 0.29
N LYS A 28 -29.28 32.99 -0.49
CA LYS A 28 -28.39 31.83 -0.61
C LYS A 28 -27.86 31.45 0.79
N PRO A 29 -27.86 30.16 1.16
CA PRO A 29 -27.39 29.74 2.47
C PRO A 29 -25.90 30.05 2.65
N VAL A 30 -25.53 30.47 3.86
CA VAL A 30 -24.14 30.59 4.28
C VAL A 30 -23.57 29.18 4.38
N THR A 31 -22.56 28.84 3.59
CA THR A 31 -21.92 27.52 3.67
C THR A 31 -20.71 27.57 4.60
N VAL A 32 -20.64 26.63 5.55
CA VAL A 32 -19.53 26.47 6.47
C VAL A 32 -19.02 25.05 6.43
N GLU A 33 -17.75 24.88 6.11
CA GLU A 33 -17.07 23.59 6.14
C GLU A 33 -16.51 23.30 7.53
N LEU A 34 -16.86 22.14 8.08
CA LEU A 34 -16.30 21.60 9.30
C LEU A 34 -15.20 20.59 8.95
N SER A 35 -13.99 20.88 9.39
CA SER A 35 -12.84 19.98 9.33
C SER A 35 -12.11 19.94 10.67
N CYS A 36 -11.09 19.11 10.80
CA CYS A 36 -10.20 19.18 11.96
C CYS A 36 -9.29 20.42 11.92
N GLY A 37 -8.77 20.81 10.75
CA GLY A 37 -7.63 21.72 10.61
C GLY A 37 -7.94 23.20 10.36
N ALA A 38 -9.13 23.53 9.84
CA ALA A 38 -9.50 24.91 9.52
C ALA A 38 -11.02 25.11 9.52
N GLY A 39 -11.46 26.30 9.94
CA GLY A 39 -12.88 26.71 9.94
C GLY A 39 -13.18 27.82 10.97
N PRO A 40 -14.33 28.50 10.88
CA PRO A 40 -14.77 29.45 11.89
C PRO A 40 -15.06 28.74 13.23
N VAL A 41 -14.66 29.36 14.35
CA VAL A 41 -15.00 28.88 15.72
C VAL A 41 -16.46 29.22 16.05
N LEU A 42 -16.97 30.28 15.44
CA LEU A 42 -18.28 30.88 15.67
C LEU A 42 -18.89 31.31 14.34
N VAL A 43 -20.15 30.96 14.12
CA VAL A 43 -20.99 31.41 13.00
C VAL A 43 -22.16 32.18 13.60
N VAL A 44 -22.40 33.40 13.11
CA VAL A 44 -23.54 34.22 13.53
C VAL A 44 -24.48 34.39 12.34
N LEU A 45 -25.75 34.04 12.50
CA LEU A 45 -26.76 34.08 11.43
C LEU A 45 -27.62 35.33 11.55
N GLU A 46 -27.85 36.00 10.42
CA GLU A 46 -28.82 37.08 10.34
C GLU A 46 -30.26 36.55 10.46
N PRO A 47 -31.22 37.38 10.92
CA PRO A 47 -32.61 36.95 11.01
C PRO A 47 -33.16 36.43 9.67
N GLY A 48 -33.46 35.12 9.61
CA GLY A 48 -33.99 34.45 8.41
C GLY A 48 -32.93 33.90 7.45
N GLN A 49 -31.63 34.04 7.75
CA GLN A 49 -30.54 33.60 6.88
C GLN A 49 -30.24 32.09 7.05
N PRO A 50 -30.45 31.25 6.01
CA PRO A 50 -30.19 29.83 6.13
C PRO A 50 -28.68 29.53 6.20
N LEU A 51 -28.30 28.46 6.91
CA LEU A 51 -26.92 27.99 7.08
C LEU A 51 -26.78 26.56 6.59
N LEU A 52 -25.77 26.29 5.77
CA LEU A 52 -25.42 24.97 5.28
C LEU A 52 -24.09 24.54 5.90
N LEU A 53 -24.11 23.47 6.69
CA LEU A 53 -22.91 22.88 7.28
C LEU A 53 -22.47 21.67 6.45
N ASP A 54 -21.23 21.72 5.96
CA ASP A 54 -20.61 20.65 5.18
C ASP A 54 -19.54 19.94 6.02
N CYS A 55 -19.55 18.60 6.02
CA CYS A 55 -18.60 17.81 6.77
C CYS A 55 -17.42 17.38 5.90
N HIS A 56 -16.23 17.95 6.13
CA HIS A 56 -15.02 17.66 5.36
C HIS A 56 -13.96 16.95 6.22
N LEU A 57 -14.22 15.69 6.55
CA LEU A 57 -13.33 14.83 7.34
C LEU A 57 -12.64 13.78 6.47
N GLY A 58 -11.45 14.13 5.98
CA GLY A 58 -10.35 13.18 5.75
C GLY A 58 -10.66 11.92 4.91
N ALA A 59 -11.28 12.07 3.75
CA ALA A 59 -11.12 11.14 2.63
C ALA A 59 -10.65 11.93 1.40
N THR A 60 -9.85 11.29 0.55
CA THR A 60 -9.43 11.81 -0.75
C THR A 60 -10.61 12.44 -1.53
N PRO A 61 -10.37 13.40 -2.44
CA PRO A 61 -11.43 14.12 -3.18
C PRO A 61 -12.32 13.24 -4.08
N LEU A 62 -12.21 11.91 -4.01
CA LEU A 62 -13.03 10.93 -4.74
C LEU A 62 -14.00 10.10 -3.88
N ALA A 63 -14.03 10.25 -2.55
CA ALA A 63 -14.97 9.49 -1.72
C ALA A 63 -15.78 10.44 -0.83
N THR A 64 -17.04 10.67 -1.20
CA THR A 64 -18.04 11.23 -0.30
C THR A 64 -18.21 10.26 0.89
N PRO A 65 -18.17 10.72 2.15
CA PRO A 65 -18.39 9.84 3.28
C PRO A 65 -19.84 9.34 3.25
N LEU A 66 -20.03 8.02 3.10
CA LEU A 66 -21.36 7.41 3.00
C LEU A 66 -22.19 7.54 4.29
N ASN A 67 -21.58 7.88 5.44
CA ASN A 67 -22.25 7.98 6.75
C ASN A 67 -21.71 9.18 7.54
N VAL A 68 -22.38 10.33 7.42
CA VAL A 68 -22.16 11.51 8.26
C VAL A 68 -23.25 11.57 9.32
N THR A 69 -22.85 11.72 10.58
CA THR A 69 -23.77 11.97 11.71
C THR A 69 -23.47 13.33 12.30
N TRP A 70 -24.49 14.17 12.42
CA TRP A 70 -24.36 15.50 13.00
C TRP A 70 -24.64 15.45 14.49
N LEU A 71 -23.82 16.16 15.25
CA LEU A 71 -23.96 16.33 16.69
C LEU A 71 -24.23 17.81 16.99
N GLN A 72 -25.22 18.08 17.81
CA GLN A 72 -25.47 19.38 18.45
C GLN A 72 -25.27 19.23 19.95
N ASP A 73 -24.36 20.02 20.51
CA ASP A 73 -23.95 19.98 21.92
C ASP A 73 -23.53 18.57 22.39
N GLY A 74 -22.93 17.80 21.47
CA GLY A 74 -22.45 16.44 21.71
C GLY A 74 -23.52 15.34 21.57
N LEU A 75 -24.77 15.70 21.29
CA LEU A 75 -25.87 14.76 21.08
C LEU A 75 -26.22 14.64 19.58
N PRO A 76 -26.59 13.43 19.09
CA PRO A 76 -26.99 13.27 17.70
C PRO A 76 -28.23 14.10 17.39
N VAL A 77 -28.19 14.82 16.27
CA VAL A 77 -29.33 15.60 15.77
C VAL A 77 -30.43 14.61 15.37
N LEU A 78 -31.59 14.69 16.04
CA LEU A 78 -32.77 13.87 15.76
C LEU A 78 -33.70 14.63 14.81
N GLU A 79 -34.04 14.04 13.67
CA GLU A 79 -34.97 14.62 12.70
C GLU A 79 -36.43 14.38 13.17
N GLY A 80 -37.17 15.46 13.47
CA GLY A 80 -38.55 15.39 13.99
C GLY A 80 -39.24 16.75 14.02
N GLU A 81 -40.59 16.74 14.01
CA GLU A 81 -41.50 17.86 13.65
C GLU A 81 -41.09 19.25 14.18
N GLY A 82 -40.71 20.14 13.26
CA GLY A 82 -40.22 21.49 13.54
C GLY A 82 -39.32 22.11 12.46
N ASN A 83 -38.86 21.33 11.46
CA ASN A 83 -38.20 21.74 10.19
C ASN A 83 -36.98 22.69 10.24
N SER A 84 -36.44 23.06 11.41
CA SER A 84 -35.29 23.96 11.52
C SER A 84 -33.92 23.31 11.24
N LEU A 85 -33.81 21.98 11.30
CA LEU A 85 -32.59 21.23 10.99
C LEU A 85 -32.93 20.12 10.00
N ARG A 86 -32.19 20.01 8.90
CA ARG A 86 -32.45 19.03 7.85
C ARG A 86 -31.16 18.50 7.23
N THR A 87 -30.96 17.19 7.24
CA THR A 87 -29.84 16.59 6.51
C THR A 87 -30.18 16.48 5.02
N LEU A 88 -29.26 16.92 4.17
CA LEU A 88 -29.38 16.84 2.70
C LEU A 88 -28.86 15.49 2.20
N ALA A 89 -29.24 15.12 0.97
CA ALA A 89 -28.84 13.85 0.35
C ALA A 89 -27.31 13.68 0.17
N ASN A 90 -26.56 14.78 0.19
CA ASN A 90 -25.10 14.81 0.14
C ASN A 90 -24.43 14.69 1.54
N GLY A 91 -25.22 14.54 2.61
CA GLY A 91 -24.73 14.42 4.01
C GLY A 91 -24.55 15.75 4.75
N SER A 92 -24.77 16.88 4.09
CA SER A 92 -24.70 18.22 4.69
C SER A 92 -25.89 18.52 5.59
N LEU A 93 -25.70 19.33 6.64
CA LEU A 93 -26.79 19.77 7.51
C LEU A 93 -27.25 21.17 7.14
N LEU A 94 -28.49 21.30 6.69
CA LEU A 94 -29.16 22.57 6.48
C LEU A 94 -29.84 23.03 7.77
N VAL A 95 -29.50 24.24 8.21
CA VAL A 95 -30.01 24.91 9.40
C VAL A 95 -30.88 26.09 8.94
N LEU A 96 -32.15 26.08 9.31
CA LEU A 96 -33.16 27.06 8.96
C LEU A 96 -33.61 27.84 10.21
N PRO A 97 -33.18 29.10 10.37
CA PRO A 97 -33.50 29.92 11.54
C PRO A 97 -34.91 30.56 11.50
N THR A 98 -35.82 30.03 10.69
CA THR A 98 -37.25 30.40 10.69
C THR A 98 -38.11 29.15 10.51
N SER A 99 -39.02 28.89 11.45
CA SER A 99 -40.12 27.94 11.24
C SER A 99 -41.15 28.56 10.28
N VAL A 100 -41.88 27.71 9.55
CA VAL A 100 -42.97 28.10 8.63
C VAL A 100 -44.04 28.98 9.33
N ASP A 101 -44.11 28.94 10.66
CA ASP A 101 -45.08 29.67 11.48
C ASP A 101 -44.57 31.00 12.08
N GLY A 102 -43.37 31.47 11.69
CA GLY A 102 -42.85 32.79 12.08
C GLY A 102 -42.49 32.96 13.57
N ARG A 103 -42.40 31.87 14.34
CA ARG A 103 -41.90 31.88 15.74
C ARG A 103 -40.37 31.77 15.75
N THR A 104 -39.72 32.37 16.75
CA THR A 104 -38.27 32.21 16.99
C THR A 104 -37.92 30.73 17.10
N PRO A 105 -36.95 30.20 16.34
CA PRO A 105 -36.62 28.79 16.37
C PRO A 105 -36.05 28.43 17.74
N GLN A 106 -36.71 27.52 18.46
CA GLN A 106 -36.07 26.82 19.56
C GLN A 106 -35.17 25.73 18.96
N GLY A 107 -33.89 25.70 19.36
CA GLY A 107 -32.97 24.61 19.02
C GLY A 107 -32.02 24.83 17.84
N VAL A 108 -31.92 26.03 17.26
CA VAL A 108 -30.92 26.33 16.21
C VAL A 108 -29.55 26.73 16.79
N GLU A 109 -29.53 27.41 17.93
CA GLU A 109 -28.29 27.77 18.60
C GLU A 109 -27.66 26.55 19.30
N GLY A 110 -26.33 26.47 19.29
CA GLY A 110 -25.59 25.36 19.91
C GLY A 110 -24.26 25.08 19.24
N GLY A 111 -23.52 24.13 19.80
CA GLY A 111 -22.25 23.64 19.27
C GLY A 111 -22.45 22.52 18.26
N TYR A 112 -22.15 22.75 16.99
CA TYR A 112 -22.27 21.75 15.93
C TYR A 112 -20.93 21.07 15.64
N SER A 113 -20.95 19.76 15.52
CA SER A 113 -19.81 18.97 14.99
C SER A 113 -20.35 17.82 14.15
N CYS A 114 -19.59 17.36 13.16
CA CYS A 114 -19.93 16.19 12.38
C CYS A 114 -19.02 15.02 12.70
N VAL A 115 -19.55 13.80 12.58
CA VAL A 115 -18.80 12.55 12.68
C VAL A 115 -18.96 11.81 11.36
N SER A 116 -17.83 11.55 10.71
CA SER A 116 -17.76 10.74 9.48
C SER A 116 -17.26 9.35 9.84
N ALA A 117 -18.05 8.33 9.51
CA ALA A 117 -17.67 6.93 9.72
C ALA A 117 -17.26 6.28 8.39
N GLY A 118 -16.01 5.81 8.32
CA GLY A 118 -15.48 5.07 7.18
C GLY A 118 -15.02 3.65 7.53
N PRO A 119 -14.59 2.86 6.54
CA PRO A 119 -14.11 1.48 6.74
C PRO A 119 -12.87 1.39 7.66
N PHE A 120 -12.16 2.49 7.86
CA PHE A 120 -10.96 2.56 8.70
C PHE A 120 -11.21 3.22 10.06
N GLY A 121 -12.47 3.51 10.41
CA GLY A 121 -12.86 4.14 11.68
C GLY A 121 -13.64 5.44 11.51
N ALA A 122 -14.04 6.03 12.64
CA ALA A 122 -14.74 7.31 12.68
C ALA A 122 -13.81 8.48 12.97
N LEU A 123 -14.09 9.62 12.34
CA LEU A 123 -13.46 10.91 12.57
C LEU A 123 -14.52 11.89 13.06
N THR A 124 -14.16 12.79 13.96
CA THR A 124 -15.05 13.85 14.46
C THR A 124 -14.46 15.21 14.07
N SER A 125 -15.28 16.15 13.62
CA SER A 125 -14.81 17.52 13.34
C SER A 125 -14.59 18.30 14.63
N ARG A 126 -13.98 19.47 14.49
CA ARG A 126 -14.09 20.49 15.54
C ARG A 126 -15.56 20.84 15.80
N THR A 127 -15.82 21.41 16.98
CA THR A 127 -17.11 22.03 17.29
C THR A 127 -17.12 23.48 16.83
N ILE A 128 -18.19 23.92 16.17
CA ILE A 128 -18.45 25.33 15.84
C ILE A 128 -19.66 25.80 16.65
N ALA A 129 -19.59 26.99 17.24
CA ALA A 129 -20.76 27.59 17.86
C ALA A 129 -21.61 28.28 16.78
N VAL A 130 -22.91 28.03 16.77
CA VAL A 130 -23.88 28.76 15.93
C VAL A 130 -24.76 29.60 16.85
N HIS A 131 -24.80 30.91 16.60
CA HIS A 131 -25.65 31.85 17.32
C HIS A 131 -26.47 32.70 16.35
N LEU A 132 -27.64 33.14 16.79
CA LEU A 132 -28.42 34.13 16.06
C LEU A 132 -27.88 35.53 16.36
N ALA A 133 -27.89 36.39 15.34
CA ALA A 133 -27.51 37.79 15.52
C ALA A 133 -28.49 38.45 16.50
N THR A 134 -27.96 39.04 17.57
CA THR A 134 -28.78 39.66 18.62
C THR A 134 -28.19 40.99 19.09
N LEU A 135 -29.08 41.92 19.46
CA LEU A 135 -28.78 43.10 20.26
C LEU A 135 -29.66 43.07 21.50
N SER A 136 -29.04 42.99 22.66
CA SER A 136 -29.71 43.16 23.95
C SER A 136 -30.29 44.57 24.09
N ARG A 137 -31.00 44.84 25.18
CA ARG A 137 -31.33 46.21 25.59
C ARG A 137 -30.06 46.89 26.13
N PHE A 138 -30.00 48.22 26.09
CA PHE A 138 -28.94 48.93 26.79
C PHE A 138 -28.97 48.56 28.27
N HIS A 139 -27.82 48.11 28.76
CA HIS A 139 -27.60 47.85 30.18
C HIS A 139 -27.08 49.10 30.88
N GLN A 140 -26.42 49.98 30.13
CA GLN A 140 -26.04 51.33 30.55
C GLN A 140 -26.35 52.32 29.43
N ASP A 141 -27.26 53.25 29.71
CA ASP A 141 -27.57 54.42 28.89
C ASP A 141 -26.67 55.60 29.29
N PRO A 142 -26.40 56.55 28.37
CA PRO A 142 -25.64 57.74 28.71
C PRO A 142 -26.39 58.64 29.70
N GLU A 143 -25.66 59.27 30.60
CA GLU A 143 -26.22 60.18 31.61
C GLU A 143 -26.00 61.65 31.23
N ALA A 144 -26.96 62.51 31.54
CA ALA A 144 -26.86 63.96 31.29
C ALA A 144 -25.71 64.60 32.09
N GLN A 145 -24.99 65.54 31.49
CA GLN A 145 -23.81 66.17 32.09
C GLN A 145 -23.84 67.69 31.99
N VAL A 146 -23.35 68.35 33.04
CA VAL A 146 -23.13 69.81 33.06
C VAL A 146 -21.63 70.06 33.19
N VAL A 147 -21.05 70.72 32.20
CA VAL A 147 -19.61 70.99 32.15
C VAL A 147 -19.32 72.49 31.98
N PRO A 148 -18.30 73.03 32.65
CA PRO A 148 -17.88 74.41 32.41
C PRO A 148 -17.25 74.57 31.02
N LEU A 149 -17.28 75.78 30.47
CA LEU A 149 -16.58 76.12 29.23
C LEU A 149 -15.09 75.71 29.31
N GLY A 150 -14.62 74.92 28.35
CA GLY A 150 -13.26 74.37 28.30
C GLY A 150 -13.04 73.10 29.14
N GLY A 151 -14.06 72.61 29.85
CA GLY A 151 -14.04 71.34 30.57
C GLY A 151 -14.08 70.11 29.64
N ALA A 152 -14.09 68.91 30.21
CA ALA A 152 -14.24 67.67 29.45
C ALA A 152 -15.48 66.89 29.91
N SER A 153 -16.15 66.24 28.97
CA SER A 153 -17.34 65.39 29.19
C SER A 153 -17.05 63.95 28.75
N ARG A 154 -17.69 62.99 29.42
CA ARG A 154 -17.54 61.55 29.16
C ARG A 154 -18.91 60.89 29.19
N PHE A 155 -19.46 60.56 28.03
CA PHE A 155 -20.67 59.73 27.93
C PHE A 155 -20.28 58.27 27.75
N GLU A 156 -20.99 57.37 28.40
CA GLU A 156 -20.76 55.92 28.31
C GLU A 156 -22.07 55.22 27.96
N CYS A 157 -21.95 54.16 27.17
CA CYS A 157 -23.05 53.27 26.91
C CYS A 157 -22.56 51.83 26.82
N GLN A 158 -23.36 50.90 27.32
CA GLN A 158 -23.05 49.48 27.31
C GLN A 158 -24.25 48.68 26.84
N ILE A 159 -24.00 47.82 25.87
CA ILE A 159 -24.99 46.95 25.24
C ILE A 159 -24.29 45.69 24.76
N ASP A 160 -24.86 44.55 25.13
CA ASP A 160 -24.38 43.26 24.67
C ASP A 160 -25.01 42.90 23.32
N GLY A 161 -24.23 42.22 22.49
CA GLY A 161 -24.72 41.74 21.21
C GLY A 161 -23.79 40.71 20.61
N VAL A 162 -24.37 39.82 19.80
CA VAL A 162 -23.64 38.80 19.06
C VAL A 162 -23.85 39.08 17.56
N PRO A 163 -22.80 39.38 16.77
CA PRO A 163 -21.45 39.73 17.23
C PRO A 163 -21.43 41.06 17.98
N THR A 164 -20.32 41.34 18.69
CA THR A 164 -20.11 42.58 19.45
C THR A 164 -20.52 43.80 18.63
N PRO A 165 -21.42 44.65 19.13
CA PRO A 165 -21.97 45.76 18.36
C PRO A 165 -20.95 46.86 18.13
N ARG A 166 -21.01 47.48 16.95
CA ARG A 166 -20.33 48.74 16.68
C ARG A 166 -21.17 49.87 17.30
N ILE A 167 -20.55 50.60 18.22
CA ILE A 167 -21.16 51.76 18.87
C ILE A 167 -20.67 53.03 18.18
N THR A 168 -21.63 53.88 17.82
CA THR A 168 -21.40 55.25 17.34
C THR A 168 -22.25 56.22 18.14
N TRP A 169 -22.02 57.52 17.96
CA TRP A 169 -22.74 58.55 18.70
C TRP A 169 -23.40 59.55 17.77
N GLU A 170 -24.57 60.02 18.17
CA GLU A 170 -25.33 61.07 17.53
C GLU A 170 -25.56 62.22 18.51
N ARG A 171 -25.52 63.45 18.01
CA ARG A 171 -25.94 64.66 18.71
C ARG A 171 -27.12 65.26 17.96
N ASP A 172 -28.23 65.46 18.65
CA ASP A 172 -29.47 66.00 18.09
C ASP A 172 -29.91 65.22 16.83
N GLN A 173 -29.77 63.89 16.88
CA GLN A 173 -30.07 62.92 15.81
C GLN A 173 -29.15 62.98 14.58
N GLU A 174 -28.09 63.78 14.62
CA GLU A 174 -27.06 63.81 13.58
C GLU A 174 -25.75 63.16 14.05
N PRO A 175 -24.97 62.53 13.16
CA PRO A 175 -23.65 62.01 13.52
C PRO A 175 -22.73 63.10 14.07
N ILE A 176 -21.96 62.77 15.11
CA ILE A 176 -21.02 63.73 15.71
C ILE A 176 -19.96 64.17 14.67
N PRO A 177 -19.60 65.47 14.60
CA PRO A 177 -18.59 65.96 13.68
C PRO A 177 -17.21 65.34 13.93
N SER A 178 -16.52 65.01 12.84
CA SER A 178 -15.16 64.45 12.88
C SER A 178 -14.12 65.51 13.24
N GLN A 179 -14.03 65.86 14.52
CA GLN A 179 -13.02 66.77 15.08
C GLN A 179 -12.19 66.03 16.15
N PRO A 180 -10.87 66.33 16.31
CA PRO A 180 -10.00 65.63 17.27
C PRO A 180 -10.48 65.66 18.73
N ARG A 181 -11.29 66.67 19.07
CA ARG A 181 -11.87 66.84 20.41
C ARG A 181 -13.04 65.91 20.74
N PHE A 182 -13.66 65.28 19.73
CA PHE A 182 -14.69 64.26 19.90
C PHE A 182 -14.04 62.89 19.68
N ILE A 183 -13.82 62.15 20.77
CA ILE A 183 -13.15 60.86 20.74
C ILE A 183 -14.21 59.79 20.98
N SER A 184 -14.60 59.08 19.91
CA SER A 184 -15.47 57.91 20.00
C SER A 184 -14.61 56.67 20.18
N LEU A 185 -14.67 56.04 21.35
CA LEU A 185 -13.89 54.86 21.68
C LEU A 185 -14.67 53.57 21.35
N PRO A 186 -13.97 52.49 20.92
CA PRO A 186 -14.58 51.20 20.59
C PRO A 186 -15.35 50.53 21.75
N ASN A 187 -15.06 50.89 23.00
CA ASN A 187 -15.75 50.38 24.20
C ASN A 187 -17.08 51.11 24.48
N GLY A 188 -17.57 51.93 23.56
CA GLY A 188 -18.86 52.63 23.72
C GLY A 188 -18.77 53.92 24.52
N VAL A 189 -17.58 54.51 24.64
CA VAL A 189 -17.39 55.78 25.35
C VAL A 189 -17.17 56.93 24.37
N LEU A 190 -17.85 58.04 24.59
CA LEU A 190 -17.61 59.31 23.90
C LEU A 190 -16.95 60.28 24.87
N GLN A 191 -15.78 60.78 24.50
CA GLN A 191 -15.11 61.84 25.24
C GLN A 191 -15.11 63.14 24.43
N ILE A 192 -15.49 64.23 25.08
CA ILE A 192 -15.51 65.57 24.50
C ILE A 192 -14.49 66.41 25.27
N LEU A 193 -13.40 66.80 24.62
CA LEU A 193 -12.32 67.56 25.23
C LEU A 193 -12.45 69.07 24.94
N GLY A 194 -12.46 69.89 25.98
CA GLY A 194 -12.52 71.35 25.82
C GLY A 194 -13.87 71.83 25.29
N ALA A 195 -14.93 71.52 26.02
CA ALA A 195 -16.31 71.81 25.64
C ALA A 195 -16.54 73.30 25.36
N VAL A 196 -17.17 73.61 24.22
CA VAL A 196 -17.60 74.95 23.80
C VAL A 196 -19.12 75.06 23.91
N LYS A 197 -19.66 76.28 23.88
CA LYS A 197 -21.12 76.49 24.08
C LYS A 197 -21.97 75.75 23.04
N GLU A 198 -21.44 75.64 21.82
CA GLU A 198 -22.06 74.98 20.68
C GLU A 198 -22.07 73.45 20.79
N ASP A 199 -21.45 72.88 21.82
CA ASP A 199 -21.50 71.43 22.11
C ASP A 199 -22.75 71.01 22.84
N GLY A 200 -23.46 71.94 23.48
CA GLY A 200 -24.70 71.63 24.16
C GLY A 200 -25.72 71.00 23.21
N GLY A 201 -26.38 69.94 23.65
CA GLY A 201 -27.31 69.16 22.82
C GLY A 201 -27.67 67.82 23.45
N ALA A 202 -28.58 67.09 22.82
CA ALA A 202 -28.98 65.74 23.22
C ALA A 202 -28.09 64.70 22.55
N TYR A 203 -27.32 63.96 23.36
CA TYR A 203 -26.41 62.91 22.90
C TYR A 203 -27.03 61.53 23.11
N ARG A 204 -26.94 60.67 22.11
CA ARG A 204 -27.31 59.26 22.24
C ARG A 204 -26.31 58.38 21.54
N CYS A 205 -26.16 57.17 22.02
CA CYS A 205 -25.38 56.17 21.32
C CYS A 205 -26.27 55.32 20.40
N VAL A 206 -25.66 54.86 19.32
CA VAL A 206 -26.26 54.03 18.30
C VAL A 206 -25.44 52.76 18.21
N ALA A 207 -26.01 51.66 18.69
CA ALA A 207 -25.40 50.35 18.64
C ALA A 207 -25.91 49.61 17.41
N SER A 208 -24.99 49.04 16.65
CA SER A 208 -25.32 48.36 15.39
C SER A 208 -24.53 47.08 15.24
N ASN A 209 -25.20 46.00 14.90
CA ASN A 209 -24.61 44.79 14.34
C ASN A 209 -25.53 44.26 13.23
N PHE A 210 -25.29 43.04 12.77
CA PHE A 210 -26.12 42.41 11.74
C PHE A 210 -27.57 42.11 12.20
N ALA A 211 -27.87 42.26 13.50
CA ALA A 211 -29.21 42.11 14.09
C ALA A 211 -30.09 43.37 14.04
N ARG A 212 -29.67 44.43 13.31
CA ARG A 212 -30.23 45.80 13.17
C ARG A 212 -29.54 46.84 14.08
N LYS A 213 -30.09 48.06 14.14
CA LYS A 213 -29.62 49.18 14.98
C LYS A 213 -30.53 49.33 16.21
N ARG A 214 -29.94 49.70 17.36
CA ARG A 214 -30.65 50.12 18.57
C ARG A 214 -30.11 51.48 19.03
N PHE A 215 -31.00 52.31 19.56
CA PHE A 215 -30.70 53.63 20.10
C PHE A 215 -30.82 53.60 21.63
N SER A 216 -29.89 54.26 22.32
CA SER A 216 -30.01 54.51 23.76
C SER A 216 -31.02 55.62 24.04
N GLN A 217 -31.25 55.86 25.32
CA GLN A 217 -31.86 57.11 25.78
C GLN A 217 -30.96 58.32 25.48
N ASP A 218 -31.57 59.50 25.40
CA ASP A 218 -30.89 60.77 25.15
C ASP A 218 -30.32 61.35 26.46
N ALA A 219 -29.07 61.78 26.42
CA ALA A 219 -28.36 62.44 27.52
C ALA A 219 -28.02 63.89 27.15
N ILE A 220 -28.50 64.85 27.94
CA ILE A 220 -28.32 66.28 27.64
C ILE A 220 -26.94 66.75 28.13
N LEU A 221 -26.14 67.35 27.24
CA LEU A 221 -24.94 68.11 27.61
C LEU A 221 -25.30 69.59 27.79
N THR A 222 -25.00 70.15 28.95
CA THR A 222 -25.14 71.59 29.21
C THR A 222 -23.77 72.22 29.45
N VAL A 223 -23.41 73.22 28.64
CA VAL A 223 -22.14 73.95 28.79
C VAL A 223 -22.36 75.30 29.46
N THR A 224 -21.89 75.46 30.70
CA THR A 224 -22.14 76.66 31.49
C THR A 224 -21.05 77.72 31.27
N THR A 225 -21.46 78.95 30.95
CA THR A 225 -20.58 80.12 30.74
C THR A 225 -20.37 80.96 32.00
N GLY A 226 -20.88 80.52 33.15
CA GLY A 226 -20.88 81.28 34.41
C GLY A 226 -19.72 80.95 35.34
N MET A 227 -19.08 82.00 35.86
CA MET A 227 -18.12 81.99 36.96
C MET A 227 -18.78 81.48 38.26
N LEU A 228 -18.99 80.17 38.39
CA LEU A 228 -19.42 79.50 39.61
C LEU A 228 -18.36 78.54 40.18
N CYS A 229 -17.11 78.70 39.75
CA CYS A 229 -15.95 78.11 40.41
C CYS A 229 -15.07 79.22 41.03
N SER A 230 -15.64 80.03 41.93
CA SER A 230 -14.83 80.81 42.87
C SER A 230 -14.34 79.88 43.98
N LEU A 231 -13.10 79.45 43.81
CA LEU A 231 -12.08 79.18 44.83
C LEU A 231 -12.57 79.22 46.29
N LYS A 232 -12.66 78.04 46.90
CA LYS A 232 -11.95 77.80 48.16
C LYS A 232 -10.99 76.61 47.96
N ASN A 233 -9.71 76.94 47.81
CA ASN A 233 -8.54 76.05 47.89
C ASN A 233 -8.31 74.92 46.86
N GLY A 234 -8.56 75.15 45.56
CA GLY A 234 -8.08 74.25 44.51
C GLY A 234 -7.37 75.00 43.38
N ARG A 235 -6.04 75.13 43.46
CA ARG A 235 -5.22 75.44 42.26
C ARG A 235 -5.53 74.37 41.21
N GLY A 236 -5.49 74.71 39.91
CA GLY A 236 -5.72 73.76 38.80
C GLY A 236 -4.80 72.53 38.86
N GLN A 237 -5.16 71.58 39.71
CA GLN A 237 -4.39 70.40 40.05
C GLN A 237 -4.69 69.34 38.99
N VAL A 238 -3.67 68.61 38.55
CA VAL A 238 -3.89 67.51 37.60
C VAL A 238 -4.63 66.39 38.31
N VAL A 239 -5.78 66.02 37.77
CA VAL A 239 -6.59 64.89 38.24
C VAL A 239 -6.93 64.02 37.04
N ILE A 240 -6.80 62.71 37.18
CA ILE A 240 -7.32 61.74 36.21
C ILE A 240 -8.81 61.55 36.53
N VAL A 241 -9.67 62.01 35.63
CA VAL A 241 -11.13 61.97 35.77
C VAL A 241 -11.74 60.70 35.17
N ALA A 242 -11.02 60.01 34.28
CA ALA A 242 -11.37 58.68 33.81
C ALA A 242 -10.10 57.81 33.83
N PRO A 243 -9.82 57.10 34.94
CA PRO A 243 -8.66 56.21 35.03
C PRO A 243 -8.88 54.91 34.25
N PRO A 244 -7.80 54.24 33.81
CA PRO A 244 -7.93 52.92 33.20
C PRO A 244 -8.45 51.91 34.22
N GLN A 245 -9.22 50.94 33.73
CA GLN A 245 -9.80 49.87 34.53
C GLN A 245 -9.30 48.52 34.05
N ASN A 246 -9.31 47.52 34.95
CA ASN A 246 -8.92 46.16 34.58
C ASN A 246 -9.86 45.62 33.51
N ALA A 247 -9.30 45.06 32.44
CA ALA A 247 -10.06 44.60 31.30
C ALA A 247 -9.66 43.18 30.91
N THR A 248 -10.65 42.34 30.59
CA THR A 248 -10.43 41.03 29.99
C THR A 248 -10.97 41.05 28.57
N VAL A 249 -10.08 40.95 27.58
CA VAL A 249 -10.43 41.08 26.16
C VAL A 249 -9.93 39.85 25.41
N VAL A 250 -10.85 39.05 24.88
CA VAL A 250 -10.52 37.86 24.08
C VAL A 250 -9.67 38.27 22.88
N GLN A 251 -8.61 37.50 22.62
CA GLN A 251 -7.70 37.70 21.48
C GLN A 251 -8.48 37.96 20.17
N GLY A 252 -8.05 38.96 19.40
CA GLY A 252 -8.72 39.38 18.16
C GLY A 252 -9.64 40.60 18.33
N ARG A 253 -10.11 40.90 19.54
CA ARG A 253 -11.00 42.04 19.81
C ARG A 253 -10.23 43.32 20.12
N PRO A 254 -10.80 44.51 19.89
CA PRO A 254 -10.17 45.76 20.28
C PRO A 254 -10.21 45.93 21.81
N ALA A 255 -9.11 46.39 22.41
CA ALA A 255 -9.06 46.80 23.81
C ALA A 255 -8.83 48.30 23.92
N VAL A 256 -9.44 48.92 24.94
CA VAL A 256 -9.34 50.35 25.21
C VAL A 256 -8.98 50.53 26.69
N MET A 257 -7.93 51.30 26.95
CA MET A 257 -7.54 51.75 28.29
C MET A 257 -7.71 53.27 28.31
N GLU A 258 -8.70 53.74 29.07
CA GLU A 258 -9.01 55.17 29.16
C GLU A 258 -8.00 55.90 30.05
N CYS A 259 -7.70 57.16 29.74
CA CYS A 259 -6.99 58.03 30.68
C CYS A 259 -7.26 59.52 30.45
N MET A 260 -8.45 59.98 30.83
CA MET A 260 -8.78 61.39 30.73
C MET A 260 -8.26 62.16 31.95
N ALA A 261 -7.52 63.25 31.72
CA ALA A 261 -7.01 64.12 32.78
C ALA A 261 -7.45 65.58 32.62
N GLN A 262 -7.71 66.25 33.75
CA GLN A 262 -8.08 67.67 33.84
C GLN A 262 -7.10 68.40 34.77
N GLY A 263 -6.79 69.68 34.53
CA GLY A 263 -5.80 70.40 35.34
C GLY A 263 -5.65 71.91 35.09
N GLY A 264 -6.67 72.56 34.53
CA GLY A 264 -6.59 73.97 34.12
C GLY A 264 -5.67 74.21 32.91
N GLN A 265 -5.28 75.46 32.66
CA GLN A 265 -4.36 75.83 31.58
C GLN A 265 -2.92 75.95 32.12
N PRO A 266 -1.90 75.38 31.46
CA PRO A 266 -1.96 74.59 30.24
C PRO A 266 -2.50 73.17 30.47
N LYS A 267 -3.19 72.61 29.47
CA LYS A 267 -3.80 71.26 29.54
C LYS A 267 -2.78 70.17 29.91
N PRO A 268 -3.13 69.19 30.77
CA PRO A 268 -2.25 68.07 31.09
C PRO A 268 -1.86 67.23 29.86
N LEU A 269 -0.60 66.78 29.82
CA LEU A 269 -0.06 65.87 28.82
C LEU A 269 -0.09 64.44 29.36
N VAL A 270 -0.83 63.56 28.69
CA VAL A 270 -0.93 62.15 29.05
C VAL A 270 0.13 61.34 28.31
N SER A 271 0.81 60.46 29.03
CA SER A 271 1.73 59.47 28.47
C SER A 271 1.47 58.09 29.07
N TRP A 272 1.72 57.04 28.28
CA TRP A 272 1.54 55.66 28.70
C TRP A 272 2.88 54.94 28.85
N SER A 273 2.95 54.03 29.82
CA SER A 273 4.04 53.08 29.98
C SER A 273 3.50 51.73 30.43
N ARG A 274 4.29 50.67 30.26
CA ARG A 274 4.00 49.37 30.88
C ARG A 274 4.73 49.27 32.21
N GLN A 275 4.07 48.69 33.22
CA GLN A 275 4.67 48.50 34.55
C GLN A 275 5.85 47.52 34.51
N ASP A 276 5.84 46.57 33.57
CA ASP A 276 6.91 45.58 33.36
C ASP A 276 8.15 46.16 32.64
N GLY A 277 8.15 47.46 32.31
CA GLY A 277 9.25 48.13 31.63
C GLY A 277 9.41 47.77 30.14
N LYS A 278 8.55 46.89 29.59
CA LYS A 278 8.57 46.58 28.16
C LYS A 278 8.09 47.78 27.34
N PRO A 279 8.64 48.01 26.13
CA PRO A 279 8.11 49.04 25.25
C PRO A 279 6.66 48.74 24.89
N ILE A 280 5.86 49.80 24.72
CA ILE A 280 4.52 49.69 24.15
C ILE A 280 4.68 49.22 22.69
N ALA A 281 3.95 48.16 22.32
CA ALA A 281 4.05 47.58 20.99
C ALA A 281 3.58 48.57 19.89
N THR A 282 4.12 48.44 18.68
CA THR A 282 3.89 49.40 17.58
C THR A 282 2.48 49.36 17.00
N ASP A 283 1.75 48.28 17.23
CA ASP A 283 0.34 48.08 16.87
C ASP A 283 -0.64 48.65 17.91
N VAL A 284 -0.13 49.26 18.98
CA VAL A 284 -0.90 50.02 19.97
C VAL A 284 -0.97 51.48 19.54
N VAL A 285 -2.17 52.04 19.51
CA VAL A 285 -2.44 53.42 19.10
C VAL A 285 -2.86 54.24 20.31
N VAL A 286 -2.22 55.38 20.54
CA VAL A 286 -2.70 56.35 21.54
C VAL A 286 -3.60 57.35 20.82
N LEU A 287 -4.91 57.27 21.04
CA LEU A 287 -5.90 58.21 20.52
C LEU A 287 -6.13 59.31 21.56
N GLU A 288 -5.52 60.47 21.30
CA GLU A 288 -5.46 61.62 22.22
C GLU A 288 -4.84 61.24 23.58
N THR A 289 -5.67 60.80 24.53
CA THR A 289 -5.22 60.40 25.87
C THR A 289 -5.43 58.91 26.16
N ASN A 290 -6.15 58.18 25.30
CA ASN A 290 -6.56 56.80 25.52
C ASN A 290 -5.66 55.84 24.74
N LEU A 291 -5.31 54.72 25.37
CA LEU A 291 -4.53 53.66 24.73
C LEU A 291 -5.49 52.65 24.10
N VAL A 292 -5.38 52.45 22.79
CA VAL A 292 -6.25 51.58 22.00
C VAL A 292 -5.41 50.50 21.32
N ILE A 293 -5.83 49.26 21.50
CA ILE A 293 -5.24 48.09 20.84
C ILE A 293 -6.28 47.59 19.85
N PRO A 294 -6.15 47.86 18.53
CA PRO A 294 -7.18 47.51 17.56
C PRO A 294 -7.43 46.00 17.46
N ASN A 295 -6.39 45.19 17.64
CA ASN A 295 -6.44 43.73 17.59
C ASN A 295 -5.58 43.14 18.70
N THR A 296 -6.23 42.73 19.79
CA THR A 296 -5.53 42.16 20.95
C THR A 296 -4.85 40.82 20.63
N ARG A 297 -3.70 40.61 21.26
CA ARG A 297 -2.83 39.44 21.12
C ARG A 297 -2.25 39.15 22.49
N ARG A 298 -1.81 37.92 22.76
CA ARG A 298 -1.35 37.53 24.11
C ARG A 298 -0.20 38.40 24.65
N TYR A 299 0.71 38.86 23.80
CA TYR A 299 1.81 39.73 24.22
C TYR A 299 1.35 41.14 24.66
N HIS A 300 0.13 41.54 24.33
CA HIS A 300 -0.46 42.78 24.83
C HIS A 300 -0.86 42.68 26.30
N ALA A 301 -1.02 41.48 26.87
CA ALA A 301 -1.38 41.33 28.27
C ALA A 301 -0.33 41.97 29.20
N GLY A 302 -0.80 42.52 30.31
CA GLY A 302 0.03 43.16 31.33
C GLY A 302 -0.59 44.43 31.90
N VAL A 303 0.14 45.08 32.81
CA VAL A 303 -0.30 46.30 33.51
C VAL A 303 0.16 47.55 32.77
N TYR A 304 -0.80 48.36 32.36
CA TYR A 304 -0.59 49.65 31.69
C TYR A 304 -0.74 50.78 32.70
N VAL A 305 0.22 51.71 32.69
CA VAL A 305 0.27 52.88 33.56
C VAL A 305 0.06 54.12 32.70
N CYS A 306 -1.00 54.84 32.98
CA CYS A 306 -1.19 56.19 32.48
C CYS A 306 -0.56 57.20 33.44
N ARG A 307 0.14 58.19 32.87
CA ARG A 307 0.72 59.32 33.58
C ARG A 307 0.25 60.63 32.97
N ALA A 308 -0.48 61.43 33.74
CA ALA A 308 -0.86 62.78 33.35
C ALA A 308 0.09 63.81 33.98
N ASN A 309 0.83 64.54 33.15
CA ASN A 309 1.82 65.55 33.57
C ASN A 309 1.31 66.95 33.28
N LYS A 310 1.51 67.89 34.19
CA LYS A 310 1.25 69.31 33.91
C LYS A 310 2.46 69.97 33.26
N PRO A 311 2.31 70.52 32.03
CA PRO A 311 3.41 71.13 31.31
C PRO A 311 4.13 72.20 32.13
N LYS A 312 5.46 72.24 32.04
CA LYS A 312 6.33 73.22 32.73
C LYS A 312 6.27 73.16 34.27
N THR A 313 5.75 72.08 34.85
CA THR A 313 5.75 71.84 36.32
C THR A 313 6.23 70.42 36.63
N ARG A 314 6.49 70.12 37.91
CA ARG A 314 6.77 68.74 38.38
C ARG A 314 5.51 67.98 38.82
N GLU A 315 4.34 68.56 38.59
CA GLU A 315 3.06 68.02 39.03
C GLU A 315 2.59 66.92 38.07
N PHE A 316 2.30 65.73 38.59
CA PHE A 316 1.75 64.62 37.82
C PHE A 316 0.92 63.69 38.70
N VAL A 317 0.04 62.93 38.06
CA VAL A 317 -0.73 61.84 38.67
C VAL A 317 -0.64 60.60 37.78
N ILE A 318 -0.77 59.42 38.38
CA ILE A 318 -0.72 58.13 37.68
C ILE A 318 -1.95 57.30 38.01
N ALA A 319 -2.35 56.46 37.07
CA ALA A 319 -3.34 55.41 37.27
C ALA A 319 -2.92 54.18 36.46
N ALA A 320 -3.21 52.98 36.97
CA ALA A 320 -2.76 51.74 36.35
C ALA A 320 -3.88 50.70 36.34
N ALA A 321 -3.90 49.86 35.32
CA ALA A 321 -4.81 48.73 35.23
C ALA A 321 -4.24 47.59 34.39
N GLU A 322 -4.72 46.38 34.68
CA GLU A 322 -4.28 45.14 34.04
C GLU A 322 -5.18 44.78 32.85
N LEU A 323 -4.55 44.44 31.72
CA LEU A 323 -5.20 43.84 30.57
C LEU A 323 -4.92 42.34 30.54
N HIS A 324 -5.96 41.53 30.67
CA HIS A 324 -5.91 40.08 30.47
C HIS A 324 -6.42 39.72 29.05
N VAL A 325 -5.70 38.84 28.35
CA VAL A 325 -6.01 38.47 26.95
C VAL A 325 -6.18 36.95 26.82
N PRO A 326 -7.36 36.40 27.14
CA PRO A 326 -7.63 34.98 26.98
C PRO A 326 -7.73 34.62 25.49
N ALA A 327 -7.40 33.37 25.16
CA ALA A 327 -7.28 32.89 23.78
C ALA A 327 -7.80 31.45 23.62
N PRO A 328 -8.54 31.16 22.53
CA PRO A 328 -9.01 29.80 22.24
C PRO A 328 -7.84 28.85 21.92
N PRO A 329 -8.05 27.52 21.99
CA PRO A 329 -7.01 26.55 21.70
C PRO A 329 -6.64 26.57 20.23
N VAL A 330 -5.35 26.42 19.95
CA VAL A 330 -4.78 26.25 18.61
C VAL A 330 -3.78 25.11 18.67
N ILE A 331 -3.82 24.19 17.70
CA ILE A 331 -2.82 23.14 17.55
C ILE A 331 -1.63 23.72 16.78
N LEU A 332 -0.46 23.73 17.42
CA LEU A 332 0.80 24.21 16.85
C LEU A 332 1.52 23.10 16.09
N GLN A 333 1.48 21.88 16.61
CA GLN A 333 2.08 20.70 15.99
C GLN A 333 1.02 19.60 15.88
N PRO A 334 0.49 19.32 14.69
CA PRO A 334 -0.41 18.19 14.48
C PRO A 334 0.39 16.87 14.50
N PRO A 335 -0.25 15.75 14.88
CA PRO A 335 0.40 14.47 14.82
C PRO A 335 0.61 13.98 13.39
N GLU A 336 1.70 13.26 13.18
CA GLU A 336 2.05 12.71 11.87
C GLU A 336 1.40 11.34 11.64
N THR A 337 0.97 11.10 10.40
CA THR A 337 0.53 9.78 9.94
C THR A 337 1.73 8.86 9.81
N VAL A 338 1.64 7.65 10.37
CA VAL A 338 2.75 6.69 10.40
C VAL A 338 2.33 5.30 9.96
N SER A 339 3.24 4.61 9.29
CA SER A 339 3.10 3.21 8.89
C SER A 339 4.25 2.40 9.48
N LEU A 340 3.95 1.51 10.42
CA LEU A 340 4.95 0.80 11.24
C LEU A 340 4.70 -0.69 11.25
N SER A 341 5.75 -1.51 11.37
CA SER A 341 5.61 -2.97 11.41
C SER A 341 4.99 -3.47 12.72
N ARG A 342 4.32 -4.64 12.69
CA ARG A 342 3.83 -5.34 13.90
C ARG A 342 4.95 -5.45 14.95
N GLY A 343 4.64 -5.19 16.21
CA GLY A 343 5.59 -5.21 17.33
C GLY A 343 6.39 -3.91 17.55
N ASN A 344 6.42 -2.98 16.58
CA ASN A 344 7.05 -1.67 16.78
C ASN A 344 6.28 -0.82 17.79
N THR A 345 6.81 0.37 18.10
CA THR A 345 6.17 1.37 18.95
C THR A 345 5.74 2.56 18.11
N ALA A 346 4.45 2.93 18.14
CA ALA A 346 3.98 4.18 17.55
C ALA A 346 4.11 5.32 18.56
N ARG A 347 4.51 6.50 18.08
CA ARG A 347 4.59 7.74 18.84
C ARG A 347 3.90 8.86 18.08
N PHE A 348 2.81 9.38 18.65
CA PHE A 348 2.15 10.58 18.17
C PHE A 348 2.45 11.74 19.10
N VAL A 349 2.77 12.90 18.54
CA VAL A 349 3.06 14.14 19.28
C VAL A 349 2.06 15.18 18.85
N CYS A 350 1.42 15.84 19.82
CA CYS A 350 0.49 16.92 19.59
C CYS A 350 0.79 18.06 20.54
N ASN A 351 1.07 19.25 20.00
CA ASN A 351 1.29 20.45 20.81
C ASN A 351 0.21 21.48 20.52
N SER A 352 -0.30 22.10 21.59
CA SER A 352 -1.34 23.12 21.53
C SER A 352 -0.95 24.36 22.32
N SER A 353 -1.68 25.44 22.06
CA SER A 353 -1.51 26.73 22.72
C SER A 353 -2.88 27.38 22.91
N GLY A 354 -3.09 28.03 24.05
CA GLY A 354 -4.33 28.71 24.41
C GLY A 354 -4.15 29.42 25.75
N GLU A 355 -5.08 30.30 26.10
CA GLU A 355 -5.10 30.97 27.42
C GLU A 355 -6.56 30.95 27.94
N PRO A 356 -6.90 30.15 28.96
CA PRO A 356 -6.02 29.26 29.72
C PRO A 356 -5.38 28.12 28.89
N PRO A 357 -4.26 27.53 29.36
CA PRO A 357 -3.62 26.40 28.69
C PRO A 357 -4.62 25.26 28.42
N PRO A 358 -4.73 24.79 27.17
CA PRO A 358 -5.75 23.80 26.81
C PRO A 358 -5.36 22.40 27.32
N ALA A 359 -6.36 21.64 27.77
CA ALA A 359 -6.19 20.22 28.07
C ALA A 359 -6.11 19.43 26.76
N LEU A 360 -5.28 18.38 26.74
CA LEU A 360 -5.05 17.53 25.57
C LEU A 360 -5.56 16.11 25.82
N HIS A 361 -6.39 15.62 24.90
CA HIS A 361 -6.92 14.25 24.95
C HIS A 361 -6.90 13.58 23.58
N TRP A 362 -6.81 12.25 23.59
CA TRP A 362 -6.67 11.42 22.38
C TRP A 362 -7.91 10.56 22.15
N LEU A 363 -8.40 10.54 20.91
CA LEU A 363 -9.41 9.61 20.42
C LEU A 363 -8.79 8.63 19.42
N LYS A 364 -9.25 7.37 19.45
CA LYS A 364 -9.01 6.38 18.40
C LYS A 364 -10.36 6.01 17.78
N ASN A 365 -10.50 6.22 16.47
CA ASN A 365 -11.73 5.94 15.72
C ASN A 365 -12.98 6.54 16.40
N GLY A 366 -12.88 7.80 16.87
CA GLY A 366 -13.95 8.52 17.56
C GLY A 366 -14.17 8.17 19.04
N LYS A 367 -13.40 7.22 19.62
CA LYS A 367 -13.55 6.81 21.03
C LYS A 367 -12.36 7.24 21.89
N PRO A 368 -12.54 7.63 23.16
CA PRO A 368 -11.43 8.01 24.03
C PRO A 368 -10.40 6.89 24.18
N VAL A 369 -9.12 7.22 23.99
CA VAL A 369 -8.01 6.29 24.22
C VAL A 369 -7.84 6.10 25.72
N LYS A 370 -7.96 4.85 26.19
CA LYS A 370 -7.69 4.49 27.58
C LYS A 370 -6.21 4.11 27.72
N SER A 371 -5.52 4.77 28.65
CA SER A 371 -4.15 4.38 29.02
C SER A 371 -4.14 3.02 29.72
N ASN A 372 -3.16 2.19 29.40
CA ASN A 372 -2.88 0.90 30.03
C ASN A 372 -1.35 0.63 30.03
N GLY A 373 -0.91 -0.57 30.38
CA GLY A 373 0.53 -0.90 30.39
C GLY A 373 1.23 -0.72 29.03
N ARG A 374 0.49 -0.89 27.93
CA ARG A 374 0.97 -0.87 26.53
C ARG A 374 0.75 0.48 25.84
N VAL A 375 -0.39 1.12 26.08
CA VAL A 375 -0.80 2.42 25.53
C VAL A 375 -0.64 3.48 26.60
N LYS A 376 0.22 4.47 26.39
CA LYS A 376 0.56 5.50 27.37
C LYS A 376 0.32 6.88 26.80
N THR A 377 -0.48 7.69 27.49
CA THR A 377 -0.59 9.12 27.22
C THR A 377 0.32 9.88 28.18
N GLN A 378 1.24 10.69 27.65
CA GLN A 378 2.18 11.51 28.44
C GLN A 378 1.87 13.00 28.23
N SER A 379 2.13 13.80 29.27
CA SER A 379 2.00 15.25 29.21
C SER A 379 3.31 15.91 28.73
N PRO A 380 3.28 16.93 27.84
CA PRO A 380 2.10 17.43 27.13
C PRO A 380 1.87 16.68 25.81
N GLY A 381 0.70 16.05 25.65
CA GLY A 381 0.16 15.68 24.33
C GLY A 381 0.81 14.53 23.58
N VAL A 382 1.56 13.64 24.22
CA VAL A 382 2.20 12.49 23.54
C VAL A 382 1.40 11.22 23.75
N LEU A 383 1.16 10.47 22.68
CA LEU A 383 0.56 9.13 22.73
C LEU A 383 1.59 8.09 22.26
N LEU A 384 1.90 7.13 23.12
CA LEU A 384 2.76 5.99 22.84
C LEU A 384 1.94 4.70 22.82
N ILE A 385 2.15 3.88 21.79
CA ILE A 385 1.53 2.56 21.65
C ILE A 385 2.66 1.57 21.42
N ASN A 386 3.02 0.84 22.47
CA ASN A 386 4.06 -0.20 22.38
C ASN A 386 3.48 -1.48 21.77
N GLN A 387 4.34 -2.31 21.18
CA GLN A 387 3.99 -3.64 20.66
C GLN A 387 2.75 -3.60 19.76
N LEU A 388 2.85 -2.90 18.63
CA LEU A 388 1.74 -2.70 17.70
C LEU A 388 1.13 -4.03 17.24
N GLY A 389 -0.19 -4.17 17.42
CA GLY A 389 -1.02 -5.22 16.84
C GLY A 389 -1.86 -4.72 15.67
N LEU A 390 -2.51 -5.62 14.92
CA LEU A 390 -3.35 -5.24 13.78
C LEU A 390 -4.54 -4.36 14.20
N ASP A 391 -5.11 -4.64 15.39
CA ASP A 391 -6.22 -3.86 15.95
C ASP A 391 -5.82 -2.42 16.30
N ASP A 392 -4.53 -2.10 16.39
CA ASP A 392 -4.06 -0.74 16.65
C ASP A 392 -4.18 0.19 15.45
N ALA A 393 -4.30 -0.36 14.23
CA ALA A 393 -4.52 0.42 13.03
C ALA A 393 -5.83 1.23 13.13
N GLY A 394 -5.81 2.42 12.54
CA GLY A 394 -6.96 3.33 12.57
C GLY A 394 -6.56 4.79 12.61
N TYR A 395 -7.54 5.66 12.87
CA TYR A 395 -7.34 7.09 13.01
C TYR A 395 -7.19 7.49 14.46
N TYR A 396 -6.15 8.25 14.74
CA TYR A 396 -5.87 8.85 16.04
C TYR A 396 -6.07 10.36 15.93
N GLN A 397 -6.85 10.92 16.85
CA GLN A 397 -7.19 12.33 16.87
C GLN A 397 -6.78 12.95 18.20
N CYS A 398 -5.99 14.02 18.11
CA CYS A 398 -5.66 14.87 19.25
C CYS A 398 -6.70 15.99 19.34
N ILE A 399 -7.25 16.24 20.53
CA ILE A 399 -8.18 17.33 20.80
C ILE A 399 -7.60 18.20 21.92
N ALA A 400 -7.61 19.51 21.68
CA ALA A 400 -7.22 20.56 22.61
C ALA A 400 -8.46 21.35 23.05
N ASP A 401 -8.74 21.41 24.36
CA ASP A 401 -9.93 22.05 24.91
C ASP A 401 -9.60 23.10 25.98
N ASN A 402 -10.30 24.24 25.95
CA ASN A 402 -10.35 25.19 27.06
C ASN A 402 -11.72 25.89 27.10
N ALA A 403 -11.92 26.78 28.09
CA ALA A 403 -13.19 27.49 28.29
C ALA A 403 -13.66 28.35 27.09
N LEU A 404 -12.79 28.63 26.12
CA LEU A 404 -13.09 29.41 24.92
C LEU A 404 -13.32 28.56 23.66
N GLY A 405 -13.16 27.24 23.72
CA GLY A 405 -13.50 26.33 22.62
C GLY A 405 -12.60 25.10 22.48
N THR A 406 -12.62 24.48 21.30
CA THR A 406 -11.85 23.27 20.97
C THR A 406 -11.10 23.39 19.63
N ALA A 407 -9.96 22.71 19.55
CA ALA A 407 -9.20 22.48 18.31
C ALA A 407 -8.81 21.01 18.20
N CYS A 408 -8.66 20.46 16.99
CA CYS A 408 -8.32 19.05 16.83
C CYS A 408 -7.43 18.77 15.61
N ALA A 409 -6.69 17.67 15.63
CA ALA A 409 -5.82 17.24 14.53
C ALA A 409 -5.75 15.72 14.45
N THR A 410 -5.59 15.17 13.25
CA THR A 410 -5.78 13.74 12.97
C THR A 410 -4.54 13.14 12.32
N ALA A 411 -4.19 11.92 12.72
CA ALA A 411 -3.16 11.06 12.12
C ALA A 411 -3.70 9.65 11.86
N LYS A 412 -3.26 9.00 10.79
CA LYS A 412 -3.55 7.58 10.52
C LYS A 412 -2.38 6.71 11.01
N LEU A 413 -2.71 5.58 11.65
CA LEU A 413 -1.77 4.50 11.95
C LEU A 413 -2.05 3.32 11.02
N SER A 414 -1.05 2.93 10.25
CA SER A 414 -1.10 1.67 9.48
C SER A 414 -0.11 0.68 10.09
N VAL A 415 -0.55 -0.54 10.37
CA VAL A 415 0.32 -1.61 10.90
C VAL A 415 0.69 -2.56 9.76
N ILE A 416 1.96 -2.58 9.40
CA ILE A 416 2.51 -3.39 8.31
C ILE A 416 2.88 -4.77 8.86
N VAL A 417 2.33 -5.83 8.26
CA VAL A 417 2.88 -7.18 8.43
C VAL A 417 4.05 -7.30 7.47
N ARG A 418 5.26 -7.60 7.98
CA ARG A 418 6.41 -7.89 7.11
C ARG A 418 6.18 -9.27 6.48
N GLU A 419 5.67 -9.29 5.27
CA GLU A 419 5.62 -10.50 4.45
C GLU A 419 7.00 -10.70 3.80
N GLY A 420 7.63 -11.83 4.08
CA GLY A 420 8.92 -12.24 3.54
C GLY A 420 8.95 -13.73 3.30
N LEU A 421 9.82 -14.20 2.41
CA LEU A 421 9.99 -15.64 2.17
C LEU A 421 10.32 -16.34 3.50
N PRO A 422 9.72 -17.49 3.80
CA PRO A 422 10.07 -18.25 5.00
C PRO A 422 11.52 -18.71 4.94
N SER A 423 12.14 -18.87 6.11
CA SER A 423 13.40 -19.63 6.18
C SER A 423 13.13 -21.10 5.83
N PRO A 424 14.16 -21.91 5.53
CA PRO A 424 13.97 -23.35 5.30
C PRO A 424 13.35 -24.05 6.52
N PRO A 425 12.52 -25.09 6.32
CA PRO A 425 12.21 -26.06 7.36
C PRO A 425 13.51 -26.64 7.95
N HIS A 426 13.52 -26.91 9.24
CA HIS A 426 14.70 -27.42 9.93
C HIS A 426 14.40 -28.77 10.62
N GLN A 427 15.45 -29.45 11.07
CA GLN A 427 15.36 -30.78 11.70
C GLN A 427 14.60 -31.84 10.86
N LEU A 428 14.76 -31.83 9.53
CA LEU A 428 14.20 -32.90 8.70
C LEU A 428 14.86 -34.24 9.05
N SER A 429 14.04 -35.24 9.37
CA SER A 429 14.46 -36.63 9.55
C SER A 429 13.58 -37.58 8.73
N ALA A 430 14.19 -38.67 8.25
CA ALA A 430 13.52 -39.72 7.50
C ALA A 430 13.77 -41.09 8.14
N THR A 431 12.71 -41.89 8.32
CA THR A 431 12.79 -43.24 8.89
C THR A 431 12.03 -44.24 8.01
N PRO A 432 12.62 -45.40 7.66
CA PRO A 432 11.91 -46.40 6.86
C PRO A 432 10.96 -47.18 7.78
N GLN A 433 9.66 -47.14 7.48
CA GLN A 433 8.64 -47.89 8.25
C GLN A 433 8.35 -49.26 7.64
N SER A 434 8.47 -49.38 6.31
CA SER A 434 8.36 -50.64 5.57
C SER A 434 9.31 -50.61 4.36
N SER A 435 9.30 -51.66 3.54
CA SER A 435 10.06 -51.70 2.28
C SER A 435 9.58 -50.69 1.23
N THR A 436 8.36 -50.14 1.38
CA THR A 436 7.74 -49.23 0.41
C THR A 436 7.26 -47.91 1.02
N THR A 437 7.43 -47.71 2.33
CA THR A 437 6.93 -46.53 3.05
C THR A 437 7.97 -45.94 4.00
N ALA A 438 8.22 -44.64 3.87
CA ALA A 438 9.08 -43.86 4.77
C ALA A 438 8.28 -42.78 5.50
N LEU A 439 8.56 -42.56 6.78
CA LEU A 439 8.02 -41.46 7.58
C LEU A 439 9.04 -40.31 7.60
N LEU A 440 8.57 -39.13 7.21
CA LEU A 440 9.30 -37.87 7.30
C LEU A 440 8.72 -37.01 8.41
N THR A 441 9.60 -36.36 9.18
CA THR A 441 9.23 -35.37 10.21
C THR A 441 10.18 -34.18 10.12
N TRP A 442 9.66 -32.96 10.31
CA TRP A 442 10.44 -31.71 10.29
C TRP A 442 9.92 -30.71 11.32
N GLU A 443 10.62 -29.60 11.49
CA GLU A 443 10.17 -28.44 12.25
C GLU A 443 9.87 -27.27 11.31
N ARG A 444 8.92 -26.41 11.71
CA ARG A 444 8.52 -25.23 10.94
C ARG A 444 9.69 -24.24 10.78
N PRO A 445 9.69 -23.36 9.76
CA PRO A 445 10.70 -22.31 9.61
C PRO A 445 10.90 -21.45 10.87
N GLU A 446 12.13 -21.02 11.17
CA GLU A 446 12.41 -20.07 12.27
C GLU A 446 11.88 -18.65 11.98
N HIS A 447 11.86 -18.24 10.70
CA HIS A 447 11.41 -16.93 10.27
C HIS A 447 10.17 -17.02 9.36
N ASN A 448 9.22 -16.11 9.57
CA ASN A 448 7.95 -16.01 8.84
C ASN A 448 7.08 -17.29 8.93
N SER A 449 7.19 -18.04 10.03
CA SER A 449 6.46 -19.30 10.26
C SER A 449 4.95 -19.13 10.41
N ASP A 450 4.48 -17.96 10.85
CA ASP A 450 3.06 -17.66 11.02
C ASP A 450 2.33 -17.43 9.69
N GLN A 451 3.08 -17.35 8.58
CA GLN A 451 2.57 -17.07 7.24
C GLN A 451 2.58 -18.31 6.33
N ILE A 452 2.85 -19.51 6.87
CA ILE A 452 2.93 -20.73 6.07
C ILE A 452 1.54 -21.17 5.60
N ILE A 453 1.40 -21.36 4.30
CA ILE A 453 0.19 -21.85 3.62
C ILE A 453 0.32 -23.30 3.14
N GLY A 454 1.53 -23.87 3.19
CA GLY A 454 1.75 -25.30 2.95
C GLY A 454 3.23 -25.66 2.89
N PHE A 455 3.52 -26.95 2.76
CA PHE A 455 4.85 -27.48 2.49
C PHE A 455 4.84 -28.28 1.18
N SER A 456 6.01 -28.53 0.60
CA SER A 456 6.18 -29.59 -0.38
C SER A 456 7.36 -30.48 0.01
N VAL A 457 7.18 -31.77 -0.16
CA VAL A 457 8.22 -32.77 0.05
C VAL A 457 8.73 -33.17 -1.32
N HIS A 458 10.04 -33.18 -1.47
CA HIS A 458 10.76 -33.59 -2.67
C HIS A 458 11.60 -34.82 -2.36
N TYR A 459 11.67 -35.76 -3.29
CA TYR A 459 12.47 -36.96 -3.12
C TYR A 459 12.97 -37.54 -4.44
N GLN A 460 14.13 -38.21 -4.39
CA GLN A 460 14.71 -38.88 -5.55
C GLN A 460 15.53 -40.11 -5.14
N PRO A 461 15.61 -41.17 -5.97
CA PRO A 461 16.53 -42.27 -5.76
C PRO A 461 17.99 -41.79 -5.80
N THR A 462 18.84 -42.29 -4.91
CA THR A 462 20.27 -41.94 -4.87
C THR A 462 21.06 -42.60 -6.01
N SER A 463 20.49 -43.62 -6.67
CA SER A 463 21.16 -44.40 -7.72
C SER A 463 20.23 -44.61 -8.93
N GLY A 464 20.55 -44.00 -10.07
CA GLY A 464 19.81 -44.09 -11.34
C GLY A 464 20.35 -43.10 -12.37
N SER A 465 20.31 -43.45 -13.67
CA SER A 465 20.78 -42.57 -14.76
C SER A 465 19.79 -41.46 -15.13
N ASP A 466 18.58 -41.51 -14.56
CA ASP A 466 17.53 -40.53 -14.75
C ASP A 466 17.37 -39.81 -13.40
N HIS A 467 17.87 -38.57 -13.30
CA HIS A 467 17.74 -37.72 -12.11
C HIS A 467 16.29 -37.20 -12.00
N MET A 468 15.32 -38.12 -11.94
CA MET A 468 13.91 -37.79 -11.83
C MET A 468 13.58 -37.54 -10.36
N GLU A 469 13.25 -36.29 -10.08
CA GLU A 469 12.81 -35.81 -8.77
C GLU A 469 11.29 -35.83 -8.70
N TYR A 470 10.77 -36.39 -7.60
CA TYR A 470 9.35 -36.51 -7.32
C TYR A 470 8.95 -35.49 -6.25
N GLN A 471 7.75 -34.94 -6.35
CA GLN A 471 7.24 -33.94 -5.40
C GLN A 471 5.75 -34.15 -5.09
N PHE A 472 5.33 -33.76 -3.89
CA PHE A 472 3.92 -33.63 -3.52
C PHE A 472 3.70 -32.53 -2.48
N ALA A 473 2.51 -31.93 -2.49
CA ALA A 473 2.13 -30.87 -1.57
C ALA A 473 1.63 -31.45 -0.23
N VAL A 474 1.90 -30.72 0.83
CA VAL A 474 1.53 -31.04 2.22
C VAL A 474 0.89 -29.81 2.85
N ASN A 475 -0.12 -30.03 3.70
CA ASN A 475 -0.86 -28.95 4.35
C ASN A 475 0.04 -28.13 5.30
N ASN A 476 -0.40 -26.93 5.68
CA ASN A 476 0.38 -26.03 6.55
C ASN A 476 0.36 -26.42 8.03
N ASP A 477 -0.63 -27.19 8.45
CA ASP A 477 -0.89 -27.56 9.84
C ASP A 477 -0.04 -28.76 10.28
N THR A 478 0.51 -29.53 9.34
CA THR A 478 1.34 -30.70 9.62
C THR A 478 2.84 -30.43 9.48
N THR A 479 3.63 -31.22 10.21
CA THR A 479 5.09 -31.27 10.12
C THR A 479 5.61 -32.71 10.03
N GLU A 480 4.76 -33.60 9.53
CA GLU A 480 5.01 -35.03 9.34
C GLU A 480 4.30 -35.52 8.07
N TYR A 481 4.88 -36.52 7.40
CA TYR A 481 4.28 -37.14 6.20
C TYR A 481 4.79 -38.55 5.92
N HIS A 482 3.89 -39.44 5.48
CA HIS A 482 4.21 -40.81 5.05
C HIS A 482 4.34 -40.91 3.53
N VAL A 483 5.57 -41.08 3.04
CA VAL A 483 5.85 -41.30 1.62
C VAL A 483 5.66 -42.77 1.30
N LYS A 484 4.72 -43.09 0.42
CA LYS A 484 4.35 -44.46 0.02
C LYS A 484 4.87 -44.78 -1.39
N GLU A 485 4.72 -46.03 -1.81
CA GLU A 485 5.07 -46.52 -3.16
C GLU A 485 6.56 -46.37 -3.52
N LEU A 486 7.43 -46.36 -2.51
CA LEU A 486 8.88 -46.38 -2.71
C LEU A 486 9.36 -47.78 -3.12
N LEU A 487 10.48 -47.84 -3.85
CA LEU A 487 11.08 -49.10 -4.24
C LEU A 487 11.81 -49.75 -3.05
N PRO A 488 11.62 -51.07 -2.81
CA PRO A 488 12.38 -51.80 -1.81
C PRO A 488 13.88 -51.75 -2.03
N HIS A 489 14.65 -51.79 -0.94
CA HIS A 489 16.12 -51.79 -0.95
C HIS A 489 16.73 -50.69 -1.85
N THR A 490 16.06 -49.54 -1.92
CA THR A 490 16.49 -48.39 -2.71
C THR A 490 16.75 -47.23 -1.75
N ALA A 491 17.91 -46.58 -1.91
CA ALA A 491 18.23 -45.36 -1.18
C ALA A 491 17.53 -44.16 -1.82
N TYR A 492 16.88 -43.34 -0.99
CA TYR A 492 16.19 -42.13 -1.41
C TYR A 492 16.72 -40.93 -0.63
N THR A 493 16.86 -39.80 -1.31
CA THR A 493 17.19 -38.50 -0.72
C THR A 493 15.95 -37.61 -0.72
N PHE A 494 15.65 -36.99 0.42
CA PHE A 494 14.47 -36.16 0.68
C PHE A 494 14.86 -34.74 1.10
N TYR A 495 14.05 -33.74 0.73
CA TYR A 495 14.06 -32.42 1.35
C TYR A 495 12.66 -31.80 1.37
N VAL A 496 12.45 -30.79 2.22
CA VAL A 496 11.15 -30.12 2.39
C VAL A 496 11.30 -28.63 2.11
N VAL A 497 10.27 -28.06 1.47
CA VAL A 497 10.16 -26.63 1.15
C VAL A 497 8.90 -26.08 1.79
N ALA A 498 8.98 -24.93 2.45
CA ALA A 498 7.81 -24.22 3.01
C ALA A 498 7.29 -23.17 2.03
N TYR A 499 5.99 -22.94 2.01
CA TYR A 499 5.36 -21.93 1.15
C TYR A 499 4.62 -20.90 2.00
N SER A 500 4.81 -19.65 1.63
CA SER A 500 4.00 -18.52 2.09
C SER A 500 3.24 -17.91 0.92
N PRO A 501 2.31 -16.97 1.16
CA PRO A 501 1.75 -16.16 0.08
C PRO A 501 2.81 -15.43 -0.75
N MET A 502 4.03 -15.22 -0.24
CA MET A 502 5.13 -14.57 -0.97
C MET A 502 5.96 -15.53 -1.83
N GLY A 503 5.79 -16.84 -1.68
CA GLY A 503 6.56 -17.85 -2.41
C GLY A 503 7.22 -18.88 -1.50
N ALA A 504 8.13 -19.67 -2.11
CA ALA A 504 8.80 -20.79 -1.50
C ALA A 504 10.02 -20.38 -0.67
N SER A 505 10.25 -21.04 0.46
CA SER A 505 11.52 -20.99 1.19
C SER A 505 12.64 -21.64 0.37
N PRO A 506 13.92 -21.43 0.73
CA PRO A 506 14.97 -22.35 0.31
C PRO A 506 14.69 -23.77 0.86
N PRO A 507 15.21 -24.83 0.23
CA PRO A 507 15.00 -26.21 0.68
C PRO A 507 15.68 -26.48 2.01
N SER A 508 15.09 -27.37 2.82
CA SER A 508 15.75 -27.92 4.00
C SER A 508 17.06 -28.64 3.62
N PRO A 509 18.00 -28.82 4.55
CA PRO A 509 19.09 -29.77 4.37
C PRO A 509 18.53 -31.14 3.96
N PRO A 510 19.06 -31.79 2.91
CA PRO A 510 18.53 -33.06 2.45
C PRO A 510 18.90 -34.21 3.39
N VAL A 511 18.03 -35.21 3.50
CA VAL A 511 18.25 -36.44 4.29
C VAL A 511 18.16 -37.66 3.39
N THR A 512 19.05 -38.63 3.57
CA THR A 512 19.04 -39.89 2.81
C THR A 512 18.65 -41.05 3.70
N VAL A 513 17.78 -41.93 3.22
CA VAL A 513 17.38 -43.16 3.89
C VAL A 513 17.33 -44.32 2.91
N GLU A 514 17.81 -45.48 3.32
CA GLU A 514 17.71 -46.73 2.57
C GLU A 514 16.45 -47.49 3.01
N MET A 515 15.62 -47.87 2.04
CA MET A 515 14.41 -48.62 2.30
C MET A 515 14.72 -50.07 2.70
N LEU A 516 13.84 -50.67 3.51
CA LEU A 516 13.99 -52.07 3.93
C LEU A 516 13.92 -53.02 2.72
N GLU A 517 14.57 -54.19 2.88
CA GLU A 517 14.42 -55.28 1.91
C GLU A 517 13.00 -55.83 1.89
N ASP A 518 12.60 -56.37 0.75
CA ASP A 518 11.36 -57.11 0.57
C ASP A 518 11.64 -58.47 -0.07
N VAL A 519 10.64 -59.36 -0.05
CA VAL A 519 10.74 -60.63 -0.76
C VAL A 519 10.79 -60.38 -2.27
N PRO A 520 11.51 -61.21 -3.05
CA PRO A 520 11.55 -61.07 -4.51
C PRO A 520 10.16 -61.09 -5.15
N SER A 521 9.94 -60.21 -6.13
CA SER A 521 8.63 -60.04 -6.78
C SER A 521 8.39 -60.99 -7.95
N ALA A 522 9.43 -61.65 -8.46
CA ALA A 522 9.33 -62.60 -9.56
C ALA A 522 10.15 -63.86 -9.29
N PRO A 523 9.70 -65.04 -9.76
CA PRO A 523 10.46 -66.27 -9.65
C PRO A 523 11.64 -66.30 -10.64
N PRO A 524 12.74 -67.02 -10.31
CA PRO A 524 13.81 -67.32 -11.26
C PRO A 524 13.33 -68.14 -12.47
N GLN A 525 13.93 -67.93 -13.64
CA GLN A 525 13.64 -68.72 -14.83
C GLN A 525 14.45 -70.02 -14.84
N LEU A 526 13.76 -71.17 -14.89
CA LEU A 526 14.34 -72.51 -14.82
C LEU A 526 14.71 -73.08 -16.20
N SER A 527 15.82 -73.83 -16.24
CA SER A 527 16.23 -74.69 -17.35
C SER A 527 16.64 -76.06 -16.80
N LEU A 528 16.08 -77.13 -17.35
CA LEU A 528 16.24 -78.50 -16.86
C LEU A 528 16.94 -79.38 -17.90
N LEU A 529 17.88 -80.20 -17.45
CA LEU A 529 18.63 -81.14 -18.28
C LEU A 529 19.01 -82.39 -17.47
N SER A 530 18.89 -83.58 -18.05
CA SER A 530 19.51 -84.79 -17.49
C SER A 530 20.79 -85.14 -18.23
N THR A 531 21.87 -85.35 -17.48
CA THR A 531 23.14 -85.89 -17.97
C THR A 531 23.27 -87.39 -17.75
N SER A 532 22.41 -87.98 -16.91
CA SER A 532 22.29 -89.42 -16.67
C SER A 532 20.82 -89.82 -16.43
N PRO A 533 20.48 -91.11 -16.45
CA PRO A 533 19.15 -91.60 -16.08
C PRO A 533 18.72 -91.27 -14.64
N THR A 534 19.65 -90.85 -13.78
CA THR A 534 19.40 -90.68 -12.33
C THR A 534 19.65 -89.24 -11.85
N ASP A 535 19.71 -88.28 -12.76
CA ASP A 535 19.93 -86.88 -12.43
C ASP A 535 19.00 -85.91 -13.16
N ILE A 536 18.83 -84.74 -12.54
CA ILE A 536 18.28 -83.55 -13.17
C ILE A 536 19.17 -82.38 -12.74
N ARG A 537 19.87 -81.79 -13.71
CA ARG A 537 20.55 -80.52 -13.57
C ARG A 537 19.55 -79.39 -13.76
N VAL A 538 19.39 -78.59 -12.71
CA VAL A 538 18.58 -77.38 -12.66
C VAL A 538 19.51 -76.19 -12.83
N MET A 539 19.22 -75.31 -13.80
CA MET A 539 19.98 -74.09 -14.06
C MET A 539 19.02 -72.90 -14.07
N TRP A 540 19.46 -71.75 -13.58
CA TRP A 540 18.64 -70.53 -13.54
C TRP A 540 19.45 -69.27 -13.77
N LEU A 541 18.75 -68.21 -14.16
CA LEU A 541 19.32 -66.86 -14.25
C LEU A 541 19.07 -66.10 -12.93
N PRO A 542 20.06 -65.31 -12.45
CA PRO A 542 19.84 -64.39 -11.34
C PRO A 542 18.73 -63.38 -11.65
N LEU A 543 17.97 -62.99 -10.62
CA LEU A 543 16.97 -61.93 -10.75
C LEU A 543 17.63 -60.57 -11.02
N SER A 544 16.98 -59.74 -11.83
CA SER A 544 17.42 -58.36 -11.99
C SER A 544 17.18 -57.57 -10.71
N SER A 545 17.92 -56.47 -10.51
CA SER A 545 17.81 -55.61 -9.32
C SER A 545 16.40 -55.11 -9.04
N GLN A 546 15.58 -54.93 -10.07
CA GLN A 546 14.17 -54.51 -9.91
C GLN A 546 13.25 -55.62 -9.38
N HIS A 547 13.59 -56.89 -9.63
CA HIS A 547 12.79 -58.03 -9.18
C HIS A 547 13.34 -58.69 -7.91
N SER A 548 14.63 -58.49 -7.60
CA SER A 548 15.23 -59.04 -6.39
C SER A 548 14.73 -58.36 -5.12
N ARG A 549 14.40 -57.05 -5.19
CA ARG A 549 13.87 -56.25 -4.07
C ARG A 549 14.72 -56.29 -2.78
N GLY A 550 16.00 -56.59 -2.93
CA GLY A 550 16.96 -56.87 -1.86
C GLY A 550 18.13 -57.67 -2.38
N ALA A 551 19.09 -57.99 -1.50
CA ALA A 551 20.17 -58.90 -1.83
C ALA A 551 19.66 -60.34 -1.82
N VAL A 552 19.73 -61.03 -2.97
CA VAL A 552 19.36 -62.46 -3.03
C VAL A 552 20.42 -63.29 -2.31
N THR A 553 20.04 -63.86 -1.17
CA THR A 553 20.95 -64.60 -0.29
C THR A 553 20.83 -66.11 -0.45
N ARG A 554 19.68 -66.60 -0.92
CA ARG A 554 19.37 -68.03 -1.05
C ARG A 554 18.32 -68.32 -2.12
N TYR A 555 18.31 -69.54 -2.62
CA TYR A 555 17.26 -70.08 -3.49
C TYR A 555 16.72 -71.38 -2.91
N ARG A 556 15.42 -71.65 -3.11
CA ARG A 556 14.76 -72.91 -2.74
C ARG A 556 14.20 -73.59 -3.99
N ILE A 557 14.53 -74.86 -4.17
CA ILE A 557 14.06 -75.71 -5.27
C ILE A 557 13.17 -76.78 -4.67
N ASP A 558 11.90 -76.78 -5.07
CA ASP A 558 10.91 -77.78 -4.67
C ASP A 558 10.75 -78.78 -5.83
N TYR A 559 10.79 -80.08 -5.55
CA TYR A 559 10.58 -81.13 -6.56
C TYR A 559 9.78 -82.32 -6.02
N SER A 560 9.01 -82.96 -6.90
CA SER A 560 8.29 -84.21 -6.61
C SER A 560 8.17 -85.05 -7.87
N THR A 561 7.82 -86.32 -7.74
CA THR A 561 7.38 -87.11 -8.90
C THR A 561 5.98 -86.66 -9.33
N LEU A 562 5.60 -86.89 -10.59
CA LEU A 562 4.24 -86.65 -11.07
C LEU A 562 3.21 -87.63 -10.47
N GLU A 563 3.66 -88.77 -9.94
CA GLU A 563 2.82 -89.78 -9.29
C GLU A 563 2.59 -89.47 -7.80
N GLN A 564 3.60 -88.93 -7.11
CA GLN A 564 3.53 -88.56 -5.69
C GLN A 564 3.58 -87.03 -5.55
N VAL A 565 2.53 -86.39 -6.05
CA VAL A 565 2.37 -84.93 -6.09
C VAL A 565 2.47 -84.31 -4.68
N ASP A 566 1.98 -84.99 -3.66
CA ASP A 566 1.96 -84.50 -2.27
C ASP A 566 3.31 -84.62 -1.54
N ASN A 567 4.26 -85.40 -2.08
CA ASN A 567 5.56 -85.61 -1.48
C ASN A 567 6.61 -84.67 -2.12
N VAL A 568 6.58 -83.41 -1.70
CA VAL A 568 7.47 -82.36 -2.22
C VAL A 568 8.76 -82.30 -1.38
N PHE A 569 9.89 -82.53 -2.03
CA PHE A 569 11.22 -82.35 -1.48
C PHE A 569 11.70 -80.92 -1.76
N SER A 570 12.38 -80.29 -0.80
CA SER A 570 12.94 -78.95 -0.95
C SER A 570 14.44 -78.95 -0.72
N VAL A 571 15.20 -78.29 -1.60
CA VAL A 571 16.64 -78.09 -1.47
C VAL A 571 16.95 -76.61 -1.55
N GLU A 572 17.77 -76.13 -0.61
CA GLU A 572 18.23 -74.74 -0.59
C GLU A 572 19.68 -74.62 -1.02
N VAL A 573 19.99 -73.54 -1.74
CA VAL A 573 21.33 -73.21 -2.21
C VAL A 573 21.64 -71.74 -1.99
N GLY A 574 22.92 -71.39 -1.93
CA GLY A 574 23.37 -70.00 -1.77
C GLY A 574 22.93 -69.09 -2.93
N GLY A 575 22.73 -67.81 -2.65
CA GLY A 575 22.30 -66.82 -3.64
C GLY A 575 23.32 -66.55 -4.77
N ASN A 576 24.57 -66.95 -4.58
CA ASN A 576 25.63 -66.93 -5.58
C ASN A 576 25.58 -68.12 -6.56
N GLU A 577 24.77 -69.14 -6.28
CA GLU A 577 24.62 -70.31 -7.14
C GLU A 577 23.69 -70.01 -8.32
N THR A 578 23.98 -70.63 -9.47
CA THR A 578 23.17 -70.53 -10.71
C THR A 578 22.80 -71.88 -11.29
N GLN A 579 23.22 -72.96 -10.63
CA GLN A 579 22.92 -74.33 -11.01
C GLN A 579 22.99 -75.29 -9.82
N LEU A 580 22.20 -76.36 -9.86
CA LEU A 580 22.23 -77.47 -8.91
C LEU A 580 22.00 -78.78 -9.68
N THR A 581 22.70 -79.84 -9.33
CA THR A 581 22.39 -81.19 -9.85
C THR A 581 21.68 -81.99 -8.77
N LEU A 582 20.40 -82.29 -9.00
CA LEU A 582 19.66 -83.29 -8.22
C LEU A 582 20.12 -84.67 -8.69
N ARG A 583 20.53 -85.53 -7.75
CA ARG A 583 21.07 -86.86 -8.01
C ARG A 583 20.18 -87.92 -7.37
N GLU A 584 20.45 -89.18 -7.66
CA GLU A 584 19.74 -90.35 -7.09
C GLU A 584 18.24 -90.37 -7.44
N LEU A 585 17.89 -89.82 -8.60
CA LEU A 585 16.53 -89.85 -9.12
C LEU A 585 16.25 -91.18 -9.84
N GLN A 586 14.97 -91.55 -9.94
CA GLN A 586 14.56 -92.79 -10.60
C GLN A 586 14.69 -92.64 -12.13
N PRO A 587 15.27 -93.63 -12.83
CA PRO A 587 15.26 -93.69 -14.30
C PRO A 587 13.86 -93.75 -14.88
N ASN A 588 13.66 -93.17 -16.07
CA ASN A 588 12.39 -93.17 -16.79
C ASN A 588 11.20 -92.59 -16.00
N GLN A 589 11.46 -91.68 -15.05
CA GLN A 589 10.45 -91.11 -14.18
C GLN A 589 10.23 -89.63 -14.51
N ALA A 590 8.97 -89.21 -14.47
CA ALA A 590 8.59 -87.81 -14.66
C ALA A 590 8.62 -87.06 -13.32
N TYR A 591 9.39 -85.98 -13.27
CA TYR A 591 9.49 -85.08 -12.13
C TYR A 591 8.88 -83.72 -12.48
N ARG A 592 8.34 -83.04 -11.46
CA ARG A 592 8.00 -81.62 -11.51
C ARG A 592 8.88 -80.85 -10.54
N LEU A 593 9.35 -79.68 -10.96
CA LEU A 593 10.24 -78.81 -10.19
C LEU A 593 9.76 -77.36 -10.25
N ARG A 594 9.90 -76.63 -9.15
CA ARG A 594 9.72 -75.17 -9.11
C ARG A 594 10.76 -74.52 -8.20
N MET A 595 10.95 -73.22 -8.33
CA MET A 595 12.02 -72.52 -7.63
C MET A 595 11.60 -71.14 -7.13
N ALA A 596 12.04 -70.78 -5.92
CA ALA A 596 11.86 -69.45 -5.33
C ALA A 596 13.22 -68.82 -4.97
N ALA A 597 13.35 -67.51 -5.16
CA ALA A 597 14.47 -66.73 -4.66
C ALA A 597 14.13 -66.13 -3.28
N GLY A 598 15.14 -65.91 -2.43
CA GLY A 598 14.97 -65.32 -1.12
C GLY A 598 15.99 -64.23 -0.78
N THR A 599 15.50 -63.20 -0.09
CA THR A 599 16.28 -62.07 0.48
C THR A 599 16.36 -62.20 2.01
N GLY A 600 16.90 -61.19 2.70
CA GLY A 600 16.82 -61.10 4.16
C GLY A 600 15.38 -61.09 4.68
N ALA A 601 14.41 -60.63 3.88
CA ALA A 601 12.99 -60.59 4.23
C ALA A 601 12.26 -61.94 4.11
N GLY A 602 12.72 -62.86 3.24
CA GLY A 602 12.07 -64.16 3.03
C GLY A 602 12.13 -64.65 1.58
N PHE A 603 11.42 -65.75 1.29
CA PHE A 603 11.28 -66.29 -0.06
C PHE A 603 10.11 -65.62 -0.80
N GLY A 604 10.35 -65.24 -2.05
CA GLY A 604 9.32 -64.72 -2.96
C GLY A 604 8.42 -65.82 -3.51
N VAL A 605 7.58 -65.44 -4.47
CA VAL A 605 6.67 -66.37 -5.16
C VAL A 605 7.50 -67.43 -5.92
N PRO A 606 7.22 -68.74 -5.77
CA PRO A 606 7.92 -69.78 -6.52
C PRO A 606 7.50 -69.77 -8.00
N SER A 607 8.36 -70.29 -8.87
CA SER A 607 8.06 -70.46 -10.30
C SER A 607 6.88 -71.40 -10.51
N GLU A 608 6.31 -71.36 -11.71
CA GLU A 608 5.44 -72.44 -12.18
C GLU A 608 6.19 -73.78 -12.16
N TRP A 609 5.43 -74.86 -12.02
CA TRP A 609 5.97 -76.22 -12.07
C TRP A 609 6.48 -76.55 -13.48
N ALA A 610 7.79 -76.72 -13.62
CA ALA A 610 8.42 -77.25 -14.81
C ALA A 610 8.52 -78.77 -14.73
N GLN A 611 8.06 -79.47 -15.78
CA GLN A 611 8.13 -80.93 -15.85
C GLN A 611 9.37 -81.38 -16.63
N HIS A 612 9.99 -82.45 -16.17
CA HIS A 612 11.15 -83.06 -16.84
C HIS A 612 11.17 -84.57 -16.61
N HIS A 613 11.46 -85.32 -17.66
CA HIS A 613 11.51 -86.78 -17.62
C HIS A 613 12.96 -87.25 -17.61
N THR A 614 13.32 -88.08 -16.63
CA THR A 614 14.64 -88.70 -16.61
C THR A 614 14.74 -89.78 -17.70
N PRO A 615 15.89 -89.93 -18.39
CA PRO A 615 16.07 -90.95 -19.42
C PRO A 615 15.95 -92.39 -18.89
N ALA A 616 15.54 -93.34 -19.74
CA ALA A 616 15.41 -94.76 -19.38
C ALA A 616 16.73 -95.56 -19.44
N HIS A 617 17.62 -95.23 -20.39
CA HIS A 617 18.91 -95.91 -20.59
C HIS A 617 20.01 -94.91 -21.01
N PHE A 618 21.26 -95.22 -20.68
CA PHE A 618 22.43 -94.45 -21.12
C PHE A 618 22.85 -94.92 -22.52
N ASN A 619 22.48 -94.19 -23.58
CA ASN A 619 22.74 -94.61 -24.96
C ASN A 619 23.74 -93.69 -25.68
N HIS A 620 24.96 -94.18 -25.91
CA HIS A 620 26.09 -93.44 -26.50
C HIS A 620 25.93 -93.06 -28.00
N SER A 621 24.87 -93.50 -28.68
CA SER A 621 24.69 -93.33 -30.14
C SER A 621 23.58 -92.34 -30.55
N MET A 622 22.85 -91.75 -29.60
CA MET A 622 21.97 -90.61 -29.84
C MET A 622 22.74 -89.29 -29.66
N VAL A 623 22.42 -88.25 -30.45
CA VAL A 623 22.84 -86.88 -30.10
C VAL A 623 21.92 -86.39 -28.98
N ILE A 624 22.18 -86.86 -27.75
CA ILE A 624 21.29 -86.64 -26.59
C ILE A 624 21.37 -85.21 -26.02
N PHE A 625 22.32 -84.41 -26.49
CA PHE A 625 22.59 -83.10 -25.92
C PHE A 625 22.15 -81.99 -26.85
N ALA A 626 21.31 -81.10 -26.34
CA ALA A 626 21.06 -79.83 -26.98
C ALA A 626 22.36 -79.00 -27.08
N PRO A 627 22.48 -78.11 -28.08
CA PRO A 627 23.55 -77.12 -28.10
C PRO A 627 23.59 -76.34 -26.78
N THR A 628 24.78 -76.19 -26.21
CA THR A 628 24.97 -75.50 -24.93
C THR A 628 25.09 -73.99 -25.15
N GLU A 629 24.87 -73.20 -24.10
CA GLU A 629 24.96 -71.72 -24.14
C GLU A 629 24.20 -71.06 -25.30
N LEU A 630 22.95 -71.48 -25.55
CA LEU A 630 22.09 -70.77 -26.49
C LEU A 630 21.83 -69.35 -25.98
N LYS A 631 22.39 -68.36 -26.67
CA LYS A 631 22.20 -66.93 -26.40
C LYS A 631 21.55 -66.30 -27.63
N VAL A 632 20.46 -65.58 -27.41
CA VAL A 632 19.79 -64.81 -28.46
C VAL A 632 19.88 -63.34 -28.08
N ARG A 633 20.56 -62.55 -28.92
CA ARG A 633 20.49 -61.09 -28.83
C ARG A 633 19.39 -60.61 -29.77
N ALA A 634 18.31 -60.11 -29.17
CA ALA A 634 17.26 -59.48 -29.92
C ALA A 634 17.71 -58.08 -30.36
N LYS A 635 17.48 -57.77 -31.64
CA LYS A 635 17.55 -56.43 -32.20
C LYS A 635 16.14 -56.05 -32.68
N MET A 636 15.98 -54.81 -33.12
CA MET A 636 14.72 -54.27 -33.61
C MET A 636 14.09 -55.09 -34.77
N ASN A 637 14.90 -55.61 -35.70
CA ASN A 637 14.44 -56.37 -36.87
C ASN A 637 15.20 -57.68 -37.12
N SER A 638 16.01 -58.12 -36.16
CA SER A 638 16.74 -59.38 -36.26
C SER A 638 16.97 -60.05 -34.91
N LEU A 639 17.18 -61.36 -34.93
CA LEU A 639 17.63 -62.14 -33.78
C LEU A 639 19.00 -62.72 -34.11
N HIS A 640 20.01 -62.34 -33.34
CA HIS A 640 21.34 -62.92 -33.46
C HIS A 640 21.47 -64.10 -32.47
N VAL A 641 21.44 -65.31 -33.01
CA VAL A 641 21.41 -66.57 -32.25
C VAL A 641 22.82 -67.16 -32.22
N THR A 642 23.37 -67.43 -31.05
CA THR A 642 24.69 -68.05 -30.85
C THR A 642 24.57 -69.25 -29.93
N TRP A 643 25.31 -70.33 -30.20
CA TRP A 643 25.35 -71.52 -29.35
C TRP A 643 26.73 -72.16 -29.38
N GLN A 644 27.04 -72.93 -28.36
CA GLN A 644 28.20 -73.79 -28.31
C GLN A 644 27.86 -75.22 -28.77
N PRO A 645 28.85 -75.98 -29.31
CA PRO A 645 28.63 -77.36 -29.69
C PRO A 645 28.27 -78.24 -28.49
N PRO A 646 27.40 -79.26 -28.67
CA PRO A 646 27.15 -80.23 -27.61
C PRO A 646 28.45 -81.02 -27.29
N PRO A 647 28.57 -81.60 -26.07
CA PRO A 647 29.78 -82.31 -25.64
C PRO A 647 30.29 -83.38 -26.64
N ASN A 648 29.40 -84.15 -27.28
CA ASN A 648 29.73 -85.12 -28.33
C ASN A 648 29.67 -84.56 -29.78
N HIS A 649 30.20 -83.35 -30.00
CA HIS A 649 30.14 -82.67 -31.30
C HIS A 649 30.94 -83.34 -32.44
N THR A 650 31.71 -84.39 -32.19
CA THR A 650 32.41 -85.13 -33.26
C THR A 650 31.45 -85.96 -34.11
N GLN A 651 30.29 -86.34 -33.57
CA GLN A 651 29.29 -87.20 -34.21
C GLN A 651 28.18 -86.41 -34.95
N ILE A 652 28.17 -85.08 -34.87
CA ILE A 652 27.11 -84.27 -35.48
C ILE A 652 27.42 -83.99 -36.96
N SER A 653 26.37 -84.05 -37.78
CA SER A 653 26.39 -83.71 -39.21
C SER A 653 26.08 -82.23 -39.44
N GLY A 654 25.32 -81.59 -38.55
CA GLY A 654 25.02 -80.16 -38.62
C GLY A 654 24.09 -79.69 -37.49
N TYR A 655 23.53 -78.49 -37.66
CA TYR A 655 22.49 -77.93 -36.80
C TYR A 655 21.24 -77.61 -37.60
N LYS A 656 20.08 -77.67 -36.97
CA LYS A 656 18.83 -77.12 -37.50
C LYS A 656 18.41 -75.96 -36.61
N LEU A 657 18.15 -74.81 -37.22
CA LEU A 657 17.63 -73.62 -36.55
C LEU A 657 16.20 -73.40 -37.02
N PHE A 658 15.28 -73.33 -36.06
CA PHE A 658 13.88 -73.08 -36.28
C PHE A 658 13.52 -71.74 -35.64
N CYS A 659 12.85 -70.87 -36.38
CA CYS A 659 12.32 -69.61 -35.88
C CYS A 659 10.89 -69.43 -36.35
N ARG A 660 9.96 -69.14 -35.43
CA ARG A 660 8.58 -68.77 -35.78
C ARG A 660 8.08 -67.61 -34.92
N GLU A 661 7.21 -66.80 -35.50
CA GLU A 661 6.40 -65.86 -34.72
C GLU A 661 5.37 -66.65 -33.91
N VAL A 662 5.23 -66.30 -32.64
CA VAL A 662 4.20 -66.87 -31.76
C VAL A 662 2.97 -65.96 -31.86
N VAL A 663 2.05 -66.31 -32.75
CA VAL A 663 0.74 -65.65 -32.84
C VAL A 663 -0.09 -66.17 -31.67
N GLY A 664 -0.55 -65.27 -30.80
CA GLY A 664 -1.40 -65.64 -29.67
C GLY A 664 -2.76 -66.13 -30.17
N GLU A 665 -3.11 -67.38 -29.86
CA GLU A 665 -4.50 -67.80 -29.80
C GLU A 665 -5.06 -67.30 -28.47
N ASP A 666 -5.85 -66.24 -28.51
CA ASP A 666 -6.96 -66.07 -27.58
C ASP A 666 -8.17 -65.57 -28.37
N LEU A 667 -9.26 -66.34 -28.22
CA LEU A 667 -10.59 -66.07 -28.71
C LEU A 667 -11.17 -64.86 -27.95
N THR A 668 -11.70 -63.87 -28.66
CA THR A 668 -13.16 -63.66 -28.79
C THR A 668 -13.49 -62.32 -29.46
N ASN A 669 -14.44 -62.43 -30.39
CA ASN A 669 -15.37 -61.41 -30.91
C ASN A 669 -14.87 -60.36 -31.90
N GLY A 670 -15.25 -60.59 -33.17
CA GLY A 670 -16.04 -59.58 -33.89
C GLY A 670 -15.36 -58.91 -35.07
N GLU A 671 -15.90 -59.18 -36.25
CA GLU A 671 -15.81 -58.41 -37.50
C GLU A 671 -14.55 -58.58 -38.37
N ALA A 672 -14.74 -59.39 -39.42
CA ALA A 672 -13.83 -59.57 -40.53
C ALA A 672 -13.89 -58.35 -41.48
N HIS A 673 -12.81 -57.57 -41.53
CA HIS A 673 -12.58 -56.58 -42.57
C HIS A 673 -11.72 -57.20 -43.70
N PRO A 674 -12.18 -57.23 -44.96
CA PRO A 674 -11.48 -57.91 -46.05
C PRO A 674 -10.44 -56.99 -46.69
N GLU A 675 -9.43 -56.54 -45.94
CA GLU A 675 -8.24 -55.86 -46.49
C GLU A 675 -6.93 -56.17 -45.73
N ARG A 676 -6.88 -57.27 -44.97
CA ARG A 676 -5.64 -57.76 -44.32
C ARG A 676 -5.16 -59.10 -44.86
N GLU A 677 -5.35 -59.33 -46.15
CA GLU A 677 -4.93 -60.56 -46.83
C GLU A 677 -3.77 -60.36 -47.82
N ARG A 678 -2.96 -59.31 -47.62
CA ARG A 678 -1.79 -59.02 -48.47
C ARG A 678 -0.42 -58.99 -47.77
N VAL A 679 -0.31 -59.55 -46.56
CA VAL A 679 0.97 -59.94 -45.96
C VAL A 679 0.82 -61.33 -45.31
N ARG A 680 0.62 -62.35 -46.15
CA ARG A 680 0.69 -63.75 -45.72
C ARG A 680 2.14 -64.23 -45.76
N ARG A 681 2.53 -64.92 -44.67
CA ARG A 681 3.52 -66.00 -44.57
C ARG A 681 5.02 -65.66 -44.67
N MET A 682 5.66 -65.56 -43.52
CA MET A 682 6.96 -66.24 -43.35
C MET A 682 6.62 -67.64 -42.83
N GLU A 683 6.51 -68.62 -43.75
CA GLU A 683 6.34 -70.02 -43.36
C GLU A 683 7.49 -70.43 -42.43
N ALA A 684 7.25 -71.34 -41.48
CA ALA A 684 8.25 -71.75 -40.50
C ALA A 684 9.40 -72.50 -41.20
N HIS A 685 10.47 -71.79 -41.55
CA HIS A 685 11.61 -72.39 -42.23
C HIS A 685 12.61 -72.94 -41.22
N THR A 686 12.83 -74.26 -41.28
CA THR A 686 13.94 -74.89 -40.56
C THR A 686 15.22 -74.71 -41.39
N ILE A 687 16.14 -73.88 -40.89
CA ILE A 687 17.40 -73.58 -41.54
C ILE A 687 18.41 -74.67 -41.17
N LYS A 688 18.81 -75.51 -42.13
CA LYS A 688 19.90 -76.49 -41.94
C LYS A 688 21.26 -75.80 -42.08
N LEU A 689 22.04 -75.84 -41.01
CA LEU A 689 23.35 -75.23 -40.90
C LEU A 689 24.44 -76.30 -40.87
N ARG A 690 25.59 -76.03 -41.49
CA ARG A 690 26.76 -76.94 -41.46
C ARG A 690 27.32 -77.02 -40.04
N LYS A 691 27.92 -78.15 -39.65
CA LYS A 691 28.46 -78.38 -38.28
C LYS A 691 29.47 -77.33 -37.77
N ARG A 692 30.10 -76.56 -38.67
CA ARG A 692 31.04 -75.47 -38.35
C ARG A 692 30.34 -74.16 -37.93
N VAL A 693 29.06 -74.00 -38.24
CA VAL A 693 28.28 -72.80 -37.91
C VAL A 693 27.85 -72.85 -36.44
N LYS A 694 28.21 -71.82 -35.68
CA LYS A 694 27.91 -71.68 -34.23
C LYS A 694 27.08 -70.43 -33.90
N HIS A 695 26.76 -69.64 -34.92
CA HIS A 695 25.91 -68.47 -34.82
C HIS A 695 25.15 -68.28 -36.13
N HIS A 696 23.99 -67.62 -36.04
CA HIS A 696 23.20 -67.25 -37.21
C HIS A 696 22.34 -66.03 -36.88
N GLU A 697 22.21 -65.10 -37.82
CA GLU A 697 21.32 -63.96 -37.71
C GLU A 697 20.03 -64.24 -38.48
N VAL A 698 18.90 -64.24 -37.79
CA VAL A 698 17.58 -64.27 -38.40
C VAL A 698 17.14 -62.82 -38.61
N SER A 699 17.22 -62.33 -39.84
CA SER A 699 16.88 -60.95 -40.20
C SER A 699 15.44 -60.81 -40.72
N SER A 700 15.01 -59.58 -40.99
CA SER A 700 13.69 -59.23 -41.53
C SER A 700 12.51 -59.58 -40.60
N LEU A 701 12.75 -59.54 -39.28
CA LEU A 701 11.74 -59.75 -38.26
C LEU A 701 11.01 -58.45 -37.94
N VAL A 702 9.77 -58.57 -37.44
CA VAL A 702 8.94 -57.42 -37.09
C VAL A 702 9.33 -56.93 -35.68
N PRO A 703 9.48 -55.61 -35.46
CA PRO A 703 9.73 -55.06 -34.13
C PRO A 703 8.61 -55.38 -33.12
N ASP A 704 8.97 -55.55 -31.85
CA ASP A 704 8.08 -55.82 -30.71
C ASP A 704 7.19 -57.10 -30.83
N ARG A 705 7.59 -58.06 -31.67
CA ARG A 705 6.88 -59.34 -31.84
C ARG A 705 7.55 -60.47 -31.07
N LEU A 706 6.74 -61.42 -30.59
CA LEU A 706 7.19 -62.57 -29.83
C LEU A 706 7.63 -63.69 -30.79
N TYR A 707 8.85 -64.17 -30.63
CA TYR A 707 9.40 -65.25 -31.44
C TYR A 707 9.85 -66.44 -30.59
N GLU A 708 9.65 -67.63 -31.13
CA GLU A 708 10.21 -68.88 -30.61
C GLU A 708 11.36 -69.32 -31.51
N VAL A 709 12.54 -69.46 -30.93
CA VAL A 709 13.75 -69.97 -31.57
C VAL A 709 14.11 -71.32 -30.96
N LYS A 710 14.38 -72.32 -31.81
CA LYS A 710 14.86 -73.64 -31.39
C LYS A 710 16.08 -74.03 -32.21
N VAL A 711 17.12 -74.52 -31.53
CA VAL A 711 18.34 -75.04 -32.17
C VAL A 711 18.59 -76.46 -31.69
N TRP A 712 18.74 -77.39 -32.63
CA TRP A 712 19.17 -78.75 -32.32
C TRP A 712 20.32 -79.18 -33.21
N ALA A 713 21.22 -79.99 -32.67
CA ALA A 713 22.24 -80.66 -33.46
C ALA A 713 21.65 -81.95 -34.06
N PHE A 714 22.08 -82.34 -35.26
CA PHE A 714 21.61 -83.58 -35.90
C PHE A 714 22.79 -84.41 -36.41
N ASN A 715 22.64 -85.73 -36.45
CA ASN A 715 23.55 -86.65 -37.13
C ASN A 715 22.86 -87.29 -38.35
N LYS A 716 23.48 -88.28 -39.02
CA LYS A 716 22.89 -88.93 -40.21
C LYS A 716 21.62 -89.75 -39.91
N GLN A 717 21.34 -90.07 -38.65
CA GLN A 717 20.30 -91.01 -38.24
C GLN A 717 19.16 -90.34 -37.46
N THR A 718 19.44 -89.35 -36.62
CA THR A 718 18.45 -88.70 -35.73
C THR A 718 18.77 -87.21 -35.47
N ASP A 719 17.73 -86.45 -35.10
CA ASP A 719 17.83 -85.11 -34.54
C ASP A 719 18.03 -85.22 -33.01
N GLY A 720 18.88 -84.37 -32.43
CA GLY A 720 19.06 -84.27 -30.99
C GLY A 720 18.02 -83.38 -30.30
N TYR A 721 18.12 -83.26 -28.98
CA TYR A 721 17.26 -82.35 -28.20
C TYR A 721 17.47 -80.89 -28.61
N ALA A 722 16.40 -80.09 -28.57
CA ALA A 722 16.42 -78.70 -28.95
C ALA A 722 16.70 -77.79 -27.74
N ALA A 723 17.67 -76.88 -27.90
CA ALA A 723 17.78 -75.70 -27.04
C ALA A 723 16.75 -74.68 -27.53
N GLY A 724 15.86 -74.23 -26.65
CA GLY A 724 14.79 -73.29 -26.96
C GLY A 724 15.03 -71.92 -26.36
N TRP A 725 14.62 -70.87 -27.07
CA TRP A 725 14.51 -69.51 -26.58
C TRP A 725 13.18 -68.91 -27.03
N LYS A 726 12.50 -68.18 -26.15
CA LYS A 726 11.33 -67.37 -26.49
C LYS A 726 11.57 -65.96 -25.97
N GLY A 727 11.33 -64.96 -26.83
CA GLY A 727 11.48 -63.57 -26.44
C GLY A 727 11.03 -62.61 -27.54
N ARG A 728 10.98 -61.32 -27.20
CA ARG A 728 10.51 -60.26 -28.11
C ARG A 728 11.68 -59.57 -28.80
N THR A 729 11.46 -59.15 -30.04
CA THR A 729 12.33 -58.19 -30.73
C THR A 729 12.24 -56.80 -30.07
N GLU A 730 13.30 -55.99 -30.19
CA GLU A 730 13.33 -54.66 -29.58
C GLU A 730 12.28 -53.73 -30.24
N LYS A 731 11.76 -52.78 -29.46
CA LYS A 731 10.84 -51.75 -29.96
C LYS A 731 11.57 -50.76 -30.86
N ALA A 732 10.83 -50.18 -31.80
CA ALA A 732 11.35 -49.13 -32.66
C ALA A 732 11.87 -47.93 -31.85
N HIS A 733 13.18 -47.67 -31.89
CA HIS A 733 13.73 -46.45 -31.30
C HIS A 733 13.38 -45.25 -32.17
N GLY A 734 12.58 -44.34 -31.62
CA GLY A 734 12.46 -42.97 -32.13
C GLY A 734 13.84 -42.30 -32.13
N LYS A 735 14.13 -41.57 -33.20
CA LYS A 735 15.41 -40.89 -33.46
C LYS A 735 15.98 -40.23 -32.19
N GLY A 736 17.15 -40.70 -31.75
CA GLY A 736 17.99 -40.00 -30.79
C GLY A 736 18.61 -38.76 -31.42
N VAL A 737 18.42 -37.61 -30.78
CA VAL A 737 19.19 -36.39 -31.03
C VAL A 737 20.36 -36.36 -30.04
N SER A 738 21.50 -35.95 -30.58
CA SER A 738 22.82 -35.86 -29.98
C SER A 738 22.86 -35.10 -28.66
N ILE A 739 23.68 -35.61 -27.75
CA ILE A 739 24.02 -35.05 -26.45
C ILE A 739 24.95 -33.84 -26.62
N HIS A 740 24.52 -32.67 -26.11
CA HIS A 740 25.44 -31.65 -25.61
C HIS A 740 25.26 -31.51 -24.10
N ARG A 741 26.33 -31.85 -23.35
CA ARG A 741 26.61 -31.30 -22.02
C ARG A 741 26.87 -29.79 -22.24
N PHE A 742 26.40 -28.83 -21.45
CA PHE A 742 26.03 -28.77 -20.04
C PHE A 742 24.81 -27.85 -19.91
N CYS A 743 23.89 -28.08 -18.98
CA CYS A 743 23.26 -27.00 -18.21
C CYS A 743 22.41 -27.54 -17.06
N THR A 744 22.42 -26.73 -16.00
CA THR A 744 21.62 -26.73 -14.78
C THR A 744 20.15 -27.12 -14.94
N ILE A 745 19.65 -27.88 -13.95
CA ILE A 745 18.27 -27.95 -13.41
C ILE A 745 17.16 -27.38 -14.32
N PRO A 746 16.16 -28.17 -14.76
CA PRO A 746 14.94 -27.61 -15.32
C PRO A 746 14.08 -27.04 -14.19
N ILE A 747 14.38 -25.79 -13.85
CA ILE A 747 13.46 -24.86 -13.21
C ILE A 747 12.21 -24.78 -14.12
N PHE A 748 11.03 -24.56 -13.55
CA PHE A 748 9.87 -24.06 -14.31
C PHE A 748 10.35 -22.94 -15.27
N VAL A 749 10.49 -23.21 -16.57
CA VAL A 749 11.00 -22.19 -17.50
C VAL A 749 9.87 -21.23 -17.76
N ILE A 750 9.84 -20.14 -16.99
CA ILE A 750 8.93 -19.02 -17.17
C ILE A 750 9.74 -17.91 -17.80
N LYS A 751 9.27 -17.44 -18.95
CA LYS A 751 9.87 -16.36 -19.70
C LYS A 751 8.89 -15.21 -19.77
N ALA A 752 9.25 -14.09 -19.16
CA ALA A 752 8.57 -12.82 -19.34
C ALA A 752 9.30 -12.00 -20.41
N THR A 753 8.56 -11.28 -21.24
CA THR A 753 9.11 -10.34 -22.23
C THR A 753 8.19 -9.13 -22.31
N ALA A 754 8.74 -7.93 -22.15
CA ALA A 754 8.00 -6.69 -22.35
C ALA A 754 7.43 -6.63 -23.79
N ASN A 755 6.15 -6.32 -23.93
CA ASN A 755 5.45 -6.23 -25.22
C ASN A 755 5.13 -4.78 -25.60
N SER A 756 4.75 -3.96 -24.63
CA SER A 756 4.54 -2.52 -24.78
C SER A 756 4.82 -1.79 -23.46
N SER A 757 4.58 -0.48 -23.41
CA SER A 757 4.59 0.27 -22.15
C SER A 757 3.49 -0.18 -21.17
N THR A 758 2.47 -0.90 -21.61
CA THR A 758 1.34 -1.32 -20.77
C THR A 758 1.08 -2.82 -20.81
N SER A 759 2.00 -3.61 -21.38
CA SER A 759 1.81 -5.05 -21.48
C SER A 759 3.09 -5.86 -21.46
N ILE A 760 2.99 -7.08 -20.91
CA ILE A 760 4.07 -8.07 -20.82
C ILE A 760 3.53 -9.41 -21.32
N TRP A 761 4.29 -10.05 -22.20
CA TRP A 761 4.07 -11.44 -22.61
C TRP A 761 4.70 -12.39 -21.58
N LEU A 762 3.92 -13.35 -21.10
CA LEU A 762 4.40 -14.40 -20.21
C LEU A 762 4.20 -15.78 -20.87
N ARG A 763 5.26 -16.59 -20.93
CA ARG A 763 5.24 -17.94 -21.52
C ARG A 763 5.89 -18.95 -20.58
N TRP A 764 5.35 -20.16 -20.51
CA TRP A 764 5.86 -21.23 -19.63
C TRP A 764 5.74 -22.63 -20.24
N GLU A 765 6.58 -23.55 -19.79
CA GLU A 765 6.43 -24.97 -20.14
C GLU A 765 5.47 -25.70 -19.18
N LYS A 766 4.79 -26.74 -19.69
CA LYS A 766 3.91 -27.59 -18.88
C LYS A 766 4.79 -28.47 -17.99
N PRO A 767 4.44 -28.69 -16.71
CA PRO A 767 5.17 -29.61 -15.84
C PRO A 767 5.26 -31.00 -16.46
N ARG A 768 6.49 -31.53 -16.60
CA ARG A 768 6.76 -32.81 -17.28
C ARG A 768 6.30 -34.04 -16.48
N PHE A 769 5.98 -33.88 -15.20
CA PHE A 769 5.77 -34.98 -14.25
C PHE A 769 4.45 -34.91 -13.47
N SER A 770 3.39 -34.41 -14.10
CA SER A 770 2.04 -34.41 -13.50
C SER A 770 1.26 -35.66 -13.92
N ASN A 771 0.96 -36.55 -12.97
CA ASN A 771 -0.08 -37.58 -13.13
C ASN A 771 -1.50 -36.98 -13.11
N VAL A 772 -1.63 -35.69 -12.78
CA VAL A 772 -2.88 -34.92 -12.77
C VAL A 772 -3.11 -34.25 -14.13
N ARG A 773 -4.36 -34.29 -14.63
CA ARG A 773 -4.79 -33.54 -15.81
C ARG A 773 -4.91 -32.05 -15.47
N ILE A 774 -4.02 -31.23 -16.02
CA ILE A 774 -4.06 -29.76 -15.89
C ILE A 774 -5.20 -29.19 -16.74
N ILE A 775 -6.07 -28.39 -16.13
CA ILE A 775 -7.24 -27.76 -16.75
C ILE A 775 -6.91 -26.34 -17.21
N ASN A 776 -6.26 -25.56 -16.35
CA ASN A 776 -5.80 -24.21 -16.66
C ASN A 776 -4.60 -23.83 -15.77
N TYR A 777 -4.09 -22.62 -15.97
CA TYR A 777 -3.02 -22.02 -15.19
C TYR A 777 -3.52 -20.72 -14.57
N THR A 778 -3.14 -20.47 -13.33
CA THR A 778 -3.30 -19.17 -12.68
C THR A 778 -1.97 -18.42 -12.72
N VAL A 779 -1.99 -17.22 -13.27
CA VAL A 779 -0.86 -16.30 -13.32
C VAL A 779 -1.06 -15.22 -12.28
N ARG A 780 -0.07 -15.04 -11.43
CA ARG A 780 0.03 -13.92 -10.50
C ARG A 780 0.92 -12.85 -11.10
N CYS A 781 0.48 -11.61 -11.05
CA CYS A 781 1.23 -10.44 -11.49
C CYS A 781 1.10 -9.33 -10.43
N SER A 782 2.22 -8.76 -9.99
CA SER A 782 2.24 -7.63 -9.07
C SER A 782 3.40 -6.69 -9.35
N PRO A 783 3.29 -5.38 -9.10
CA PRO A 783 4.44 -4.49 -9.20
C PRO A 783 5.57 -4.94 -8.27
N ALA A 784 6.79 -5.01 -8.78
CA ALA A 784 7.95 -5.52 -8.06
C ALA A 784 8.29 -4.64 -6.86
N GLY A 785 8.61 -5.26 -5.72
CA GLY A 785 8.94 -4.57 -4.47
C GLY A 785 7.76 -3.93 -3.72
N ILE A 786 6.53 -3.97 -4.26
CA ILE A 786 5.33 -3.42 -3.60
C ILE A 786 4.55 -4.55 -2.89
N ARG A 787 4.66 -4.61 -1.56
CA ARG A 787 4.09 -5.68 -0.71
C ARG A 787 2.63 -5.44 -0.30
N ASN A 788 1.82 -4.84 -1.18
CA ASN A 788 0.40 -4.61 -0.93
C ASN A 788 -0.43 -5.65 -1.69
N ALA A 789 -1.14 -6.52 -0.96
CA ALA A 789 -1.96 -7.59 -1.54
C ALA A 789 -3.05 -7.07 -2.50
N SER A 790 -3.52 -5.82 -2.34
CA SER A 790 -4.53 -5.23 -3.22
C SER A 790 -4.02 -4.87 -4.62
N LEU A 791 -2.71 -4.94 -4.86
CA LEU A 791 -2.07 -4.67 -6.15
C LEU A 791 -1.65 -5.95 -6.88
N VAL A 792 -2.00 -7.11 -6.32
CA VAL A 792 -1.78 -8.42 -6.94
C VAL A 792 -2.96 -8.75 -7.83
N SER A 793 -2.68 -8.89 -9.12
CA SER A 793 -3.66 -9.31 -10.13
C SER A 793 -3.47 -10.79 -10.43
N TYR A 794 -4.60 -11.51 -10.53
CA TYR A 794 -4.63 -12.91 -10.94
C TYR A 794 -5.28 -13.02 -12.31
N TYR A 795 -4.64 -13.78 -13.19
CA TYR A 795 -5.12 -14.06 -14.53
C TYR A 795 -5.21 -15.57 -14.71
N THR A 796 -6.13 -16.04 -15.53
CA THR A 796 -6.25 -17.47 -15.85
C THR A 796 -6.01 -17.69 -17.33
N SER A 797 -5.19 -18.67 -17.68
CA SER A 797 -4.97 -19.10 -19.06
C SER A 797 -5.14 -20.60 -19.20
N SER A 798 -5.84 -21.06 -20.23
CA SER A 798 -5.87 -22.47 -20.62
C SER A 798 -4.68 -22.84 -21.51
N ALA A 799 -3.92 -21.85 -21.99
CA ALA A 799 -2.73 -22.02 -22.81
C ALA A 799 -1.46 -21.90 -21.96
N GLN A 800 -0.31 -22.21 -22.57
CA GLN A 800 1.03 -22.09 -21.98
C GLN A 800 1.64 -20.69 -22.13
N GLU A 801 0.79 -19.71 -22.44
CA GLU A 801 1.14 -18.31 -22.55
C GLU A 801 -0.04 -17.41 -22.19
N ILE A 802 0.26 -16.16 -21.83
CA ILE A 802 -0.73 -15.09 -21.66
C ILE A 802 -0.09 -13.73 -21.96
N LEU A 803 -0.87 -12.83 -22.56
CA LEU A 803 -0.54 -11.41 -22.65
C LEU A 803 -1.21 -10.67 -21.49
N LEU A 804 -0.40 -10.10 -20.61
CA LEU A 804 -0.88 -9.29 -19.49
C LEU A 804 -0.97 -7.84 -19.96
N GLY A 805 -2.18 -7.30 -20.02
CA GLY A 805 -2.45 -5.90 -20.42
C GLY A 805 -2.85 -5.01 -19.25
N ALA A 806 -3.06 -3.72 -19.54
CA ALA A 806 -3.42 -2.67 -18.58
C ALA A 806 -2.41 -2.49 -17.42
N LEU A 807 -1.14 -2.79 -17.68
CA LEU A 807 -0.04 -2.55 -16.76
C LEU A 807 0.39 -1.07 -16.81
N LYS A 808 1.06 -0.60 -15.77
CA LYS A 808 1.61 0.75 -15.71
C LYS A 808 2.91 0.85 -16.54
N PRO A 809 3.11 1.95 -17.29
CA PRO A 809 4.38 2.26 -17.95
C PRO A 809 5.58 2.30 -17.04
N TYR A 810 6.74 1.91 -17.57
CA TYR A 810 8.02 1.93 -16.88
C TYR A 810 7.97 1.39 -15.45
N THR A 811 7.22 0.31 -15.27
CA THR A 811 6.98 -0.31 -13.97
C THR A 811 7.51 -1.73 -14.03
N ARG A 812 8.31 -2.09 -13.03
CA ARG A 812 8.78 -3.46 -12.86
C ARG A 812 7.68 -4.31 -12.25
N TYR A 813 7.48 -5.51 -12.78
CA TYR A 813 6.49 -6.48 -12.31
C TYR A 813 7.16 -7.81 -11.93
N GLU A 814 6.67 -8.43 -10.87
CA GLU A 814 6.95 -9.79 -10.44
C GLU A 814 5.81 -10.71 -10.90
N LEU A 815 6.16 -11.82 -11.55
CA LEU A 815 5.24 -12.70 -12.26
C LEU A 815 5.47 -14.15 -11.82
N ALA A 816 4.41 -14.89 -11.51
CA ALA A 816 4.49 -16.31 -11.16
C ALA A 816 3.31 -17.08 -11.76
N VAL A 817 3.49 -18.38 -12.02
CA VAL A 817 2.48 -19.24 -12.66
C VAL A 817 2.24 -20.48 -11.79
N GLN A 818 0.98 -20.83 -11.61
CA GLN A 818 0.50 -22.01 -10.90
C GLN A 818 -0.33 -22.87 -11.85
N SER A 819 -0.19 -24.19 -11.77
CA SER A 819 -1.01 -25.13 -12.55
C SER A 819 -2.20 -25.63 -11.75
N ASN A 820 -3.40 -25.61 -12.34
CA ASN A 820 -4.61 -26.08 -11.67
C ASN A 820 -5.11 -27.37 -12.35
N GLY A 821 -5.27 -28.43 -11.55
CA GLY A 821 -5.96 -29.67 -11.93
C GLY A 821 -7.46 -29.60 -11.61
N GLY A 822 -8.17 -30.73 -11.77
CA GLY A 822 -9.60 -30.85 -11.42
C GLY A 822 -9.88 -30.59 -9.94
N ASP A 823 -9.25 -31.36 -9.07
CA ASP A 823 -9.47 -31.30 -7.62
C ASP A 823 -8.22 -30.84 -6.84
N VAL A 824 -7.13 -30.53 -7.54
CA VAL A 824 -5.83 -30.20 -6.94
C VAL A 824 -5.23 -28.97 -7.62
N VAL A 825 -4.89 -27.97 -6.83
CA VAL A 825 -4.15 -26.78 -7.27
C VAL A 825 -2.67 -26.99 -6.93
N GLY A 826 -1.80 -27.00 -7.94
CA GLY A 826 -0.34 -27.10 -7.74
C GLY A 826 0.20 -25.82 -7.09
N PRO A 827 1.47 -25.71 -6.66
CA PRO A 827 2.02 -24.46 -6.12
C PRO A 827 2.34 -23.43 -7.22
N PHE A 828 2.46 -22.15 -6.86
CA PHE A 828 3.05 -21.14 -7.75
C PHE A 828 4.53 -21.46 -7.99
N SER A 829 4.99 -21.22 -9.20
CA SER A 829 6.39 -21.24 -9.59
C SER A 829 7.25 -20.22 -8.84
N GLY A 830 8.57 -20.25 -9.08
CA GLY A 830 9.41 -19.09 -8.81
C GLY A 830 8.93 -17.84 -9.55
N THR A 831 9.27 -16.66 -9.02
CA THR A 831 8.94 -15.37 -9.61
C THR A 831 9.94 -14.99 -10.70
N VAL A 832 9.45 -14.49 -11.83
CA VAL A 832 10.26 -13.78 -12.84
C VAL A 832 9.94 -12.30 -12.77
N GLU A 833 10.98 -11.45 -12.82
CA GLU A 833 10.83 -10.00 -12.89
C GLU A 833 10.95 -9.55 -14.33
N GLU A 834 10.08 -8.63 -14.74
CA GLU A 834 10.18 -7.96 -16.04
C GLU A 834 9.62 -6.55 -15.93
N SER A 835 10.16 -5.59 -16.69
CA SER A 835 9.66 -4.21 -16.69
C SER A 835 8.88 -3.91 -17.96
N THR A 836 7.76 -3.19 -17.84
CA THR A 836 7.10 -2.61 -19.01
C THR A 836 8.02 -1.58 -19.67
N LEU A 837 7.85 -1.36 -20.97
CA LEU A 837 8.63 -0.36 -21.70
C LEU A 837 8.34 1.07 -21.18
N THR A 838 9.26 1.99 -21.46
CA THR A 838 9.06 3.42 -21.23
C THR A 838 7.94 3.96 -22.12
N ASP A 839 7.32 5.07 -21.71
CA ASP A 839 6.33 5.81 -22.47
C ASP A 839 6.57 7.33 -22.32
N ILE A 840 5.77 8.12 -23.02
CA ILE A 840 5.71 9.57 -22.80
C ILE A 840 5.12 9.88 -21.41
N PRO A 841 5.57 10.95 -20.72
CA PRO A 841 4.95 11.40 -19.48
C PRO A 841 3.46 11.68 -19.71
N SER A 842 2.58 11.09 -18.90
CA SER A 842 1.12 11.32 -18.99
C SER A 842 0.69 12.58 -18.24
N THR A 843 1.52 13.06 -17.31
CA THR A 843 1.26 14.26 -16.51
C THR A 843 2.32 15.33 -16.79
N PRO A 844 1.97 16.63 -16.71
CA PRO A 844 2.96 17.69 -16.80
C PRO A 844 3.80 17.77 -15.51
N PRO A 845 4.94 18.50 -15.51
CA PRO A 845 5.69 18.82 -14.31
C PRO A 845 4.80 19.43 -13.22
N ALA A 846 4.95 18.94 -11.99
CA ALA A 846 4.09 19.32 -10.87
C ALA A 846 4.57 20.61 -10.19
N GLU A 847 3.65 21.30 -9.52
CA GLU A 847 3.95 22.45 -8.64
C GLU A 847 4.80 23.56 -9.30
N LEU A 848 4.45 23.99 -10.52
CA LEU A 848 5.11 25.14 -11.17
C LEU A 848 4.93 26.42 -10.33
N GLN A 849 6.04 26.91 -9.78
CA GLN A 849 6.13 28.14 -8.99
C GLN A 849 6.98 29.19 -9.72
N LEU A 850 6.50 30.42 -9.75
CA LEU A 850 7.17 31.56 -10.35
C LEU A 850 7.47 32.59 -9.28
N SER A 851 8.72 33.03 -9.19
CA SER A 851 9.16 34.10 -8.28
C SER A 851 9.93 35.14 -9.08
N ALA A 852 9.41 36.37 -9.15
CA ALA A 852 10.17 37.45 -9.78
C ALA A 852 11.34 37.85 -8.86
N LEU A 853 12.56 37.74 -9.38
CA LEU A 853 13.79 38.04 -8.63
C LEU A 853 14.10 39.53 -8.69
N ASP A 854 14.13 40.08 -9.91
CA ASP A 854 14.35 41.50 -10.17
C ASP A 854 13.52 42.01 -11.37
N SER A 855 13.77 43.24 -11.80
CA SER A 855 13.05 43.87 -12.91
C SER A 855 13.24 43.20 -14.28
N SER A 856 14.09 42.18 -14.39
CA SER A 856 14.51 41.52 -15.63
C SER A 856 14.67 40.00 -15.53
N SER A 857 14.39 39.40 -14.38
CA SER A 857 14.58 37.97 -14.14
C SER A 857 13.44 37.35 -13.33
N VAL A 858 13.10 36.10 -13.66
CA VAL A 858 12.11 35.27 -12.96
C VAL A 858 12.74 33.91 -12.67
N LEU A 859 12.67 33.48 -11.41
CA LEU A 859 12.98 32.11 -11.01
C LEU A 859 11.75 31.22 -11.22
N VAL A 860 11.95 30.13 -11.96
CA VAL A 860 10.95 29.11 -12.24
C VAL A 860 11.36 27.84 -11.49
N ASN A 861 10.52 27.36 -10.57
CA ASN A 861 10.74 26.13 -9.81
C ASN A 861 9.63 25.13 -10.10
N TRP A 862 9.96 23.84 -10.15
CA TRP A 862 8.98 22.77 -10.39
C TRP A 862 9.40 21.47 -9.71
N ARG A 863 8.50 20.49 -9.75
CA ARG A 863 8.75 19.09 -9.40
C ARG A 863 8.59 18.21 -10.64
N PRO A 864 9.17 16.99 -10.65
CA PRO A 864 8.95 16.04 -11.72
C PRO A 864 7.45 15.73 -11.93
N PRO A 865 7.04 15.24 -13.11
CA PRO A 865 5.72 14.70 -13.33
C PRO A 865 5.35 13.62 -12.30
N VAL A 866 4.08 13.58 -11.91
CA VAL A 866 3.57 12.54 -10.99
C VAL A 866 3.62 11.15 -11.65
N GLU A 867 3.35 11.12 -12.95
CA GLU A 867 3.43 9.94 -13.80
C GLU A 867 4.43 10.20 -14.94
N PRO A 868 5.74 10.04 -14.67
CA PRO A 868 6.77 10.31 -15.65
C PRO A 868 6.87 9.23 -16.73
N ASN A 869 6.35 8.01 -16.47
CA ASN A 869 6.33 6.86 -17.37
C ASN A 869 7.68 6.49 -18.02
N GLY A 870 8.79 6.94 -17.42
CA GLY A 870 10.14 6.77 -17.93
C GLY A 870 11.12 7.67 -17.19
N ILE A 871 12.40 7.61 -17.58
CA ILE A 871 13.41 8.56 -17.11
C ILE A 871 13.19 9.89 -17.82
N VAL A 872 12.97 10.96 -17.05
CA VAL A 872 12.85 12.31 -17.60
C VAL A 872 14.24 12.79 -18.04
N ILE A 873 14.38 13.11 -19.33
CA ILE A 873 15.66 13.53 -19.92
C ILE A 873 15.76 15.04 -20.14
N SER A 874 14.62 15.74 -20.26
CA SER A 874 14.62 17.20 -20.41
C SER A 874 13.30 17.85 -20.00
N TYR A 875 13.40 19.09 -19.53
CA TYR A 875 12.27 20.00 -19.37
C TYR A 875 12.33 21.10 -20.41
N ARG A 876 11.16 21.48 -20.95
CA ARG A 876 11.03 22.64 -21.84
C ARG A 876 10.06 23.65 -21.23
N ILE A 877 10.55 24.84 -20.96
CA ILE A 877 9.81 25.99 -20.44
C ILE A 877 9.47 26.90 -21.62
N LEU A 878 8.21 27.29 -21.75
CA LEU A 878 7.73 28.29 -22.71
C LEU A 878 7.24 29.53 -21.97
N TYR A 879 7.55 30.71 -22.49
CA TYR A 879 7.08 31.98 -21.93
C TYR A 879 6.76 33.05 -22.99
N THR A 880 5.78 33.91 -22.68
CA THR A 880 5.36 35.02 -23.55
C THR A 880 4.73 36.17 -22.76
N ILE A 881 4.64 37.34 -23.39
CA ILE A 881 3.82 38.49 -22.94
C ILE A 881 2.43 38.51 -23.58
N ASN A 882 2.21 37.74 -24.64
CA ASN A 882 0.95 37.71 -25.37
C ASN A 882 0.36 36.29 -25.41
N LEU A 883 -0.61 36.02 -24.54
CA LEU A 883 -1.33 34.74 -24.46
C LEU A 883 -2.04 34.34 -25.77
N SER A 884 -2.41 35.31 -26.61
CA SER A 884 -3.15 35.07 -27.86
C SER A 884 -2.26 34.63 -29.03
N GLN A 885 -0.94 34.71 -28.90
CA GLN A 885 -0.02 34.33 -29.96
C GLN A 885 0.16 32.80 -30.01
N PRO A 886 0.35 32.20 -31.20
CA PRO A 886 0.51 30.77 -31.33
C PRO A 886 1.79 30.26 -30.65
N GLU A 887 1.74 29.05 -30.10
CA GLU A 887 2.76 28.50 -29.19
C GLU A 887 4.17 28.44 -29.78
N HIS A 888 4.29 28.24 -31.09
CA HIS A 888 5.58 28.20 -31.78
C HIS A 888 6.32 29.55 -31.79
N LEU A 889 5.62 30.65 -31.48
CA LEU A 889 6.18 31.99 -31.33
C LEU A 889 6.50 32.34 -29.86
N TRP A 890 6.27 31.43 -28.92
CA TRP A 890 6.67 31.64 -27.51
C TRP A 890 8.18 31.43 -27.37
N ASN A 891 8.80 32.20 -26.49
CA ASN A 891 10.20 31.98 -26.14
C ASN A 891 10.32 30.64 -25.41
N ASN A 892 11.42 29.92 -25.64
CA ASN A 892 11.64 28.63 -25.01
C ASN A 892 13.02 28.55 -24.33
N LEU A 893 13.06 27.81 -23.23
CA LEU A 893 14.27 27.45 -22.50
C LEU A 893 14.21 25.95 -22.21
N SER A 894 15.27 25.22 -22.52
CA SER A 894 15.38 23.80 -22.24
C SER A 894 16.35 23.56 -21.08
N GLN A 895 16.00 22.63 -20.20
CA GLN A 895 16.80 22.22 -19.06
C GLN A 895 16.96 20.70 -19.04
N ASP A 896 18.04 20.23 -18.44
CA ASP A 896 18.27 18.79 -18.23
C ASP A 896 17.19 18.20 -17.31
N GLY A 897 16.86 16.92 -17.50
CA GLY A 897 15.84 16.22 -16.71
C GLY A 897 16.16 16.08 -15.22
N THR A 898 17.41 16.30 -14.82
CA THR A 898 17.86 16.33 -13.42
C THR A 898 17.63 17.68 -12.72
N ILE A 899 17.38 18.75 -13.49
CA ILE A 899 17.23 20.12 -12.98
C ILE A 899 15.77 20.41 -12.62
N MET A 900 15.54 21.05 -11.48
CA MET A 900 14.20 21.39 -10.95
C MET A 900 13.95 22.90 -10.78
N SER A 901 14.90 23.72 -11.21
CA SER A 901 14.82 25.17 -11.15
C SER A 901 15.57 25.82 -12.30
N ALA A 902 15.04 26.90 -12.87
CA ALA A 902 15.73 27.70 -13.87
C ALA A 902 15.44 29.19 -13.70
N GLU A 903 16.46 30.00 -13.91
CA GLU A 903 16.35 31.45 -13.98
C GLU A 903 16.13 31.87 -15.43
N VAL A 904 15.03 32.58 -15.70
CA VAL A 904 14.74 33.18 -17.00
C VAL A 904 15.11 34.66 -16.93
N THR A 905 16.18 35.04 -17.62
CA THR A 905 16.75 36.39 -17.64
C THR A 905 16.41 37.13 -18.94
N GLY A 906 16.66 38.45 -18.96
CA GLY A 906 16.40 39.29 -20.14
C GLY A 906 14.93 39.68 -20.32
N LEU A 907 14.15 39.66 -19.24
CA LEU A 907 12.75 40.05 -19.24
C LEU A 907 12.57 41.57 -19.14
N SER A 908 11.45 42.07 -19.65
CA SER A 908 11.07 43.47 -19.57
C SER A 908 10.54 43.81 -18.19
N SER A 909 10.87 45.00 -17.70
CA SER A 909 10.44 45.47 -16.38
C SER A 909 8.96 45.83 -16.31
N GLY A 910 8.32 45.60 -15.16
CA GLY A 910 6.90 45.90 -14.93
C GLY A 910 5.96 45.09 -15.81
N THR A 911 6.46 44.06 -16.51
CA THR A 911 5.76 43.38 -17.59
C THR A 911 5.14 42.08 -17.10
N HIS A 912 3.94 41.77 -17.59
CA HIS A 912 3.21 40.56 -17.25
C HIS A 912 3.59 39.44 -18.21
N TYR A 913 4.08 38.32 -17.66
CA TYR A 913 4.55 37.16 -18.42
C TYR A 913 3.73 35.93 -18.07
N PHE A 914 3.53 35.07 -19.06
CA PHE A 914 2.84 33.79 -18.97
C PHE A 914 3.84 32.67 -19.25
N PHE A 915 3.85 31.66 -18.39
CA PHE A 915 4.75 30.51 -18.43
C PHE A 915 3.95 29.21 -18.48
N LYS A 916 4.45 28.23 -19.24
CA LYS A 916 4.05 26.82 -19.15
C LYS A 916 5.23 25.93 -19.44
N MET A 917 5.22 24.70 -18.96
CA MET A 917 6.35 23.80 -19.16
C MET A 917 5.93 22.35 -19.39
N ARG A 918 6.80 21.54 -19.98
CA ARG A 918 6.59 20.09 -20.18
C ARG A 918 7.87 19.30 -19.95
N ALA A 919 7.73 18.01 -19.69
CA ALA A 919 8.82 17.05 -19.56
C ALA A 919 8.91 16.16 -20.82
N SER A 920 10.08 15.58 -21.06
CA SER A 920 10.29 14.59 -22.12
C SER A 920 11.03 13.37 -21.58
N THR A 921 10.66 12.19 -22.07
CA THR A 921 11.40 10.93 -21.92
C THR A 921 12.10 10.58 -23.25
N GLU A 922 12.81 9.46 -23.30
CA GLU A 922 13.40 8.96 -24.56
C GLU A 922 12.36 8.61 -25.64
N VAL A 923 11.10 8.35 -25.22
CA VAL A 923 9.99 8.01 -26.13
C VAL A 923 9.37 9.27 -26.74
N GLY A 924 9.31 10.37 -25.99
CA GLY A 924 8.72 11.61 -26.49
C GLY A 924 8.37 12.64 -25.43
N VAL A 925 7.60 13.64 -25.87
CA VAL A 925 7.23 14.82 -25.08
C VAL A 925 5.88 14.64 -24.41
N GLY A 926 5.81 14.92 -23.11
CA GLY A 926 4.59 14.93 -22.32
C GLY A 926 3.76 16.22 -22.49
N PRO A 927 2.61 16.32 -21.81
CA PRO A 927 1.73 17.48 -21.89
C PRO A 927 2.34 18.71 -21.20
N TYR A 928 1.82 19.89 -21.57
CA TYR A 928 2.16 21.14 -20.90
C TYR A 928 1.45 21.28 -19.55
N SER A 929 2.11 21.94 -18.60
CA SER A 929 1.50 22.41 -17.36
C SER A 929 0.43 23.47 -17.66
N PRO A 930 -0.52 23.69 -16.73
CA PRO A 930 -1.34 24.87 -16.75
C PRO A 930 -0.47 26.14 -16.87
N VAL A 931 -0.99 27.15 -17.56
CA VAL A 931 -0.30 28.44 -17.69
C VAL A 931 -0.28 29.11 -16.31
N LYS A 932 0.89 29.58 -15.91
CA LYS A 932 1.11 30.41 -14.73
C LYS A 932 1.62 31.78 -15.15
N ASP A 933 1.19 32.81 -14.45
CA ASP A 933 1.58 34.18 -14.75
C ASP A 933 2.37 34.81 -13.61
N VAL A 934 3.22 35.76 -13.97
CA VAL A 934 4.02 36.55 -13.03
C VAL A 934 4.25 37.93 -13.63
N ARG A 935 4.28 38.96 -12.78
CA ARG A 935 4.65 40.32 -13.19
C ARG A 935 6.04 40.64 -12.63
N THR A 936 6.97 41.02 -13.51
CA THR A 936 8.29 41.49 -13.07
C THR A 936 8.14 42.83 -12.34
N PRO A 937 8.90 43.06 -11.25
CA PRO A 937 8.93 44.34 -10.56
C PRO A 937 9.22 45.50 -11.52
N PRO A 938 8.58 46.67 -11.33
CA PRO A 938 8.99 47.88 -12.02
C PRO A 938 10.42 48.26 -11.60
N ARG A 939 11.20 48.73 -12.57
CA ARG A 939 12.58 49.14 -12.39
C ARG A 939 12.56 50.30 -11.40
N LYS A 940 13.06 50.10 -10.18
CA LYS A 940 13.18 51.19 -9.20
C LYS A 940 14.16 52.21 -9.78
N TYR A 941 13.68 53.40 -10.10
CA TYR A 941 14.54 54.59 -10.24
C TYR A 941 15.02 54.97 -8.82
N GLY A 942 15.99 54.22 -8.30
CA GLY A 942 16.41 54.38 -6.91
C GLY A 942 17.55 53.50 -6.43
N GLU A 943 18.19 52.71 -7.29
CA GLU A 943 19.43 51.99 -6.97
C GLU A 943 20.59 52.53 -7.82
N TRP A 944 20.93 53.79 -7.55
CA TRP A 944 22.25 54.39 -7.78
C TRP A 944 22.71 55.14 -6.52
N LEU A 945 22.32 54.66 -5.34
CA LEU A 945 22.97 55.03 -4.10
C LEU A 945 23.68 53.79 -3.56
N ASP A 946 24.86 53.60 -4.13
CA ASP A 946 25.91 52.75 -3.63
C ASP A 946 26.10 53.09 -2.13
N ILE A 947 25.75 52.15 -1.25
CA ILE A 947 25.86 52.30 0.21
C ILE A 947 27.33 52.59 0.61
N HIS A 948 28.30 52.24 -0.23
CA HIS A 948 29.70 52.60 -0.04
C HIS A 948 30.02 54.08 -0.36
N ALA A 949 29.27 54.72 -1.26
CA ALA A 949 29.42 56.15 -1.55
C ALA A 949 28.83 57.03 -0.44
N VAL A 950 27.71 56.61 0.17
CA VAL A 950 27.08 57.35 1.27
C VAL A 950 27.95 57.33 2.53
N THR A 951 28.60 56.20 2.84
CA THR A 951 29.59 56.15 3.92
C THR A 951 30.83 56.98 3.61
N GLY A 952 31.28 57.04 2.35
CA GLY A 952 32.41 57.87 1.94
C GLY A 952 32.13 59.38 1.99
N ILE A 953 30.92 59.80 1.62
CA ILE A 953 30.49 61.20 1.68
C ILE A 953 30.29 61.65 3.14
N ILE A 954 29.72 60.80 4.00
CA ILE A 954 29.56 61.12 5.43
C ILE A 954 30.93 61.20 6.12
N VAL A 955 31.86 60.29 5.81
CA VAL A 955 33.23 60.35 6.36
C VAL A 955 34.01 61.56 5.80
N GLY A 956 33.83 61.90 4.53
CA GLY A 956 34.44 63.09 3.91
C GLY A 956 33.90 64.41 4.47
N VAL A 957 32.59 64.51 4.72
CA VAL A 957 31.97 65.68 5.35
C VAL A 957 32.36 65.79 6.82
N CYS A 958 32.49 64.68 7.55
CA CYS A 958 32.98 64.67 8.92
C CYS A 958 34.47 65.06 9.02
N LEU A 959 35.33 64.59 8.11
CA LEU A 959 36.75 64.99 8.06
C LEU A 959 36.93 66.44 7.59
N GLY A 960 36.09 66.92 6.68
CA GLY A 960 36.05 68.33 6.25
C GLY A 960 35.59 69.27 7.35
N LEU A 961 34.60 68.88 8.16
CA LEU A 961 34.19 69.66 9.33
C LEU A 961 35.26 69.65 10.43
N LEU A 962 35.99 68.54 10.60
CA LEU A 962 37.11 68.45 11.54
C LEU A 962 38.30 69.33 11.12
N SER A 963 38.59 69.44 9.83
CA SER A 963 39.66 70.30 9.30
C SER A 963 39.31 71.79 9.38
N ILE A 964 38.04 72.15 9.19
CA ILE A 964 37.54 73.51 9.41
C ILE A 964 37.60 73.88 10.90
N LEU A 965 37.24 72.97 11.81
CA LEU A 965 37.38 73.16 13.26
C LEU A 965 38.84 73.29 13.69
N LEU A 966 39.76 72.52 13.10
CA LEU A 966 41.20 72.66 13.34
C LEU A 966 41.78 73.97 12.77
N CYS A 967 41.34 74.41 11.59
CA CYS A 967 41.72 75.72 11.01
C CYS A 967 41.17 76.90 11.83
N MET A 968 39.97 76.78 12.40
CA MET A 968 39.40 77.78 13.31
C MET A 968 40.18 77.82 14.63
N CYS A 969 40.59 76.67 15.18
CA CYS A 969 41.43 76.60 16.38
C CYS A 969 42.87 77.12 16.15
N VAL A 970 43.43 76.99 14.95
CA VAL A 970 44.75 77.56 14.60
C VAL A 970 44.66 79.06 14.31
N SER A 971 43.56 79.53 13.71
CA SER A 971 43.30 80.97 13.51
C SER A 971 43.05 81.72 14.82
N PHE A 972 42.44 81.07 15.83
CA PHE A 972 42.29 81.64 17.18
C PHE A 972 43.59 81.67 17.99
N ARG A 973 44.65 80.98 17.56
CA ARG A 973 45.94 80.93 18.26
C ARG A 973 46.96 81.95 17.73
N ASN A 974 46.74 82.52 16.55
CA ASN A 974 47.60 83.53 15.93
C ASN A 974 46.75 84.67 15.34
N GLY A 975 46.31 85.61 16.17
CA GLY A 975 45.57 86.77 15.69
C GLY A 975 45.32 87.80 16.77
N LYS A 976 46.30 88.67 16.98
CA LYS A 976 46.21 89.89 17.79
C LYS A 976 45.02 90.75 17.34
N ALA A 977 44.31 91.26 18.34
CA ALA A 977 43.64 92.56 18.40
C ALA A 977 43.47 93.34 17.08
N ARG A 978 42.21 93.48 16.65
CA ARG A 978 41.57 94.78 16.44
C ARG A 978 40.06 94.66 16.43
#